data_AF-A0AAD8HC66-F1
#
_entry.id   AF-A0AAD8HC66-F1
#
_cell.length_a   1.000
_cell.length_b   1.000
_cell.length_c   1.000
_cell.angle_alpha   90.00
_cell.angle_beta   90.00
_cell.angle_gamma   90.00
#
_symmetry.space_group_name_H-M   'P 1'
#
loop_
_entity.id
_entity.type
_entity.pdbx_description
1 polymer ?
#
loop_
_entity_poly.entity_id
_entity_poly.type
_entity_poly.pdbx_seq_one_letter_code
_entity_poly.pdbx_strand_id
1 'polypeptide(L)'
;MVEKCGGLPLAIKTLGGLLHSKKSEEEWLLIQNSEMWKSKGVLSSLRLSYDNLPYSSLKRCFAYFSIIPKDSHIYKDELVHIWMALGFLLPPKGSNALMEDVGNEYFNILLWNSLLQDVERDEYGNITYCKMHDLVHDLALNVSNNYSATITPSHGFDQLSKAIYVRLEGFKDVNPNIFKVYFDCVQALYAQASILSVVLPNLKQLRVLVLNSHYKEFPVSMGNLKYLKHLDISSSPRYRRYILPKSIMRLYNLQTLRVWALNELPEKVCNLINLRHLVVQKKYAEELSTRYMFTGIERLTCLQTLPHFVVSREHNCFVSQLGGLKNLGGTLDLYGLSDVSNMEESSKAKLCEKFNIQCLLLDWSNNEDEREIRECNDEDVMEGLKPHTYLKELSIVSFKGRKFASWITMMMNLVKITLKDCSRCDGFPPLGHLPKLREMVIFGMHNVKVIGRDFCGGMPSSSSELSDSGSVKTVATMYPSLTTLILQGLSNLEEWLEPIITTGGEDQSMVPVLPKLKVLKIERCPKLTMIPSTVFLVSQLKELVITNLDSSMILETMSKKISSLTSLRLRSISDGDGGSSSNTYFVIDELLKNNFLSLKTLNLDKCPGLTFLTIGVFLDELEVSDCLNLTSINVVEGALRYLIIVRCPSLSELVFVPSTRSILVKLILGPFSEELNEFPWPSFSSVISFPKLTSLTLYGWRKVRSILVDGELDGCLSSTFPALTLLYINDFEGVKSLPNSLAKLPSLERLRIWNCNNLESLPVFNESHSLQYLKIFQCTILEERCRRESGPEWYKIEHIPRIQIGHELIWKH
;
A
#
# COMPACT_ATOMS: atom_id res chain seq x y z
N MET A 1 -13.73 -37.38 -21.36
CA MET A 1 -12.95 -37.10 -20.12
C MET A 1 -13.66 -36.17 -19.14
N VAL A 2 -14.33 -35.10 -19.60
CA VAL A 2 -15.10 -34.19 -18.74
C VAL A 2 -16.14 -34.91 -17.88
N GLU A 3 -16.90 -35.85 -18.45
CA GLU A 3 -17.86 -36.68 -17.68
C GLU A 3 -17.19 -37.46 -16.54
N LYS A 4 -15.95 -37.94 -16.73
CA LYS A 4 -15.19 -38.65 -15.69
C LYS A 4 -14.81 -37.75 -14.50
N CYS A 5 -14.83 -36.43 -14.69
CA CYS A 5 -14.59 -35.44 -13.63
C CYS A 5 -15.84 -35.17 -12.75
N GLY A 6 -17.02 -35.71 -13.12
CA GLY A 6 -18.22 -35.61 -12.30
C GLY A 6 -18.77 -34.19 -12.11
N GLY A 7 -18.48 -33.27 -13.04
CA GLY A 7 -18.94 -31.87 -12.98
C GLY A 7 -18.20 -30.98 -11.96
N LEU A 8 -17.15 -31.49 -11.31
CA LEU A 8 -16.43 -30.76 -10.27
C LEU A 8 -15.46 -29.71 -10.89
N PRO A 9 -15.59 -28.41 -10.57
CA PRO A 9 -14.81 -27.36 -11.23
C PRO A 9 -13.29 -27.54 -11.11
N LEU A 10 -12.78 -27.90 -9.93
CA LEU A 10 -11.36 -28.14 -9.72
C LEU A 10 -10.83 -29.27 -10.61
N ALA A 11 -11.55 -30.40 -10.65
CA ALA A 11 -11.18 -31.55 -11.48
C ALA A 11 -11.13 -31.22 -12.97
N ILE A 12 -12.07 -30.40 -13.44
CA ILE A 12 -12.14 -29.96 -14.84
C ILE A 12 -10.99 -29.00 -15.16
N LYS A 13 -10.75 -28.00 -14.29
CA LYS A 13 -9.65 -27.04 -14.46
C LYS A 13 -8.28 -27.72 -14.46
N THR A 14 -8.05 -28.66 -13.54
CA THR A 14 -6.77 -29.39 -13.45
C THR A 14 -6.54 -30.27 -14.67
N LEU A 15 -7.60 -30.94 -15.17
CA LEU A 15 -7.53 -31.72 -16.39
C LEU A 15 -7.28 -30.80 -17.61
N GLY A 16 -7.97 -29.66 -17.69
CA GLY A 16 -7.75 -28.68 -18.75
C GLY A 16 -6.32 -28.13 -18.77
N GLY A 17 -5.77 -27.81 -17.61
CA GLY A 17 -4.38 -27.37 -17.45
C GLY A 17 -3.37 -28.43 -17.87
N LEU A 18 -3.61 -29.69 -17.51
CA LEU A 18 -2.81 -30.82 -17.98
C LEU A 18 -2.83 -30.92 -19.51
N LEU A 19 -4.03 -30.92 -20.12
CA LEU A 19 -4.22 -31.10 -21.56
C LEU A 19 -3.68 -29.92 -22.38
N HIS A 20 -3.62 -28.70 -21.83
CA HIS A 20 -3.01 -27.54 -22.48
C HIS A 20 -1.56 -27.80 -22.91
N SER A 21 -0.81 -28.61 -22.14
CA SER A 21 0.58 -28.94 -22.46
C SER A 21 0.75 -30.04 -23.52
N LYS A 22 -0.34 -30.70 -23.92
CA LYS A 22 -0.36 -31.88 -24.80
C LYS A 22 -0.72 -31.48 -26.22
N LYS A 23 0.13 -31.84 -27.18
CA LYS A 23 0.04 -31.34 -28.57
C LYS A 23 -0.54 -32.37 -29.54
N SER A 24 -0.59 -33.65 -29.18
CA SER A 24 -1.08 -34.72 -30.07
C SER A 24 -2.30 -35.45 -29.51
N GLU A 25 -3.10 -36.04 -30.40
CA GLU A 25 -4.27 -36.84 -30.03
C GLU A 25 -3.88 -38.10 -29.24
N GLU A 26 -2.74 -38.70 -29.56
CA GLU A 26 -2.23 -39.89 -28.85
C GLU A 26 -1.95 -39.58 -27.38
N GLU A 27 -1.39 -38.40 -27.07
CA GLU A 27 -1.16 -37.97 -25.69
C GLU A 27 -2.49 -37.82 -24.91
N TRP A 28 -3.54 -37.34 -25.58
CA TRP A 28 -4.87 -37.22 -24.99
C TRP A 28 -5.50 -38.60 -24.73
N LEU A 29 -5.34 -39.54 -25.66
CA LEU A 29 -5.84 -40.91 -25.52
C LEU A 29 -5.16 -41.66 -24.37
N LEU A 30 -3.85 -41.45 -24.14
CA LEU A 30 -3.13 -42.01 -22.99
C LEU A 30 -3.71 -41.53 -21.66
N ILE A 31 -4.04 -40.23 -21.56
CA ILE A 31 -4.66 -39.65 -20.37
C ILE A 31 -6.09 -40.17 -20.20
N GLN A 32 -6.86 -40.27 -21.29
CA GLN A 32 -8.23 -40.76 -21.28
C GLN A 32 -8.34 -42.21 -20.80
N ASN A 33 -7.39 -43.05 -21.21
CA ASN A 33 -7.35 -44.49 -20.94
C ASN A 33 -6.56 -44.86 -19.69
N SER A 34 -6.06 -43.88 -18.94
CA SER A 34 -5.32 -44.12 -17.70
C SER A 34 -6.14 -44.89 -16.66
N GLU A 35 -5.48 -45.82 -15.97
CA GLU A 35 -6.07 -46.59 -14.86
C GLU A 35 -6.47 -45.71 -13.66
N MET A 36 -5.92 -44.50 -13.56
CA MET A 36 -6.22 -43.57 -12.47
C MET A 36 -7.70 -43.15 -12.44
N TRP A 37 -8.42 -43.29 -13.55
CA TRP A 37 -9.86 -43.07 -13.61
C TRP A 37 -10.71 -44.14 -12.89
N LYS A 38 -10.09 -45.21 -12.36
CA LYS A 38 -10.79 -46.24 -11.57
C LYS A 38 -11.40 -45.64 -10.29
N SER A 39 -10.74 -44.68 -9.65
CA SER A 39 -11.39 -43.76 -8.71
C SER A 39 -12.08 -42.65 -9.51
N LYS A 40 -13.37 -42.40 -9.31
CA LYS A 40 -14.06 -41.24 -9.92
C LYS A 40 -13.85 -40.00 -9.04
N GLY A 41 -13.84 -38.81 -9.66
CA GLY A 41 -13.83 -37.52 -8.94
C GLY A 41 -12.49 -36.77 -8.96
N VAL A 42 -12.38 -35.76 -8.09
CA VAL A 42 -11.29 -34.76 -8.10
C VAL A 42 -9.90 -35.36 -7.88
N LEU A 43 -9.76 -36.36 -7.00
CA LEU A 43 -8.47 -36.94 -6.65
C LEU A 43 -7.76 -37.57 -7.87
N SER A 44 -8.51 -38.19 -8.77
CA SER A 44 -7.97 -38.82 -9.97
C SER A 44 -7.45 -37.79 -10.97
N SER A 45 -8.20 -36.70 -11.19
CA SER A 45 -7.77 -35.59 -12.05
C SER A 45 -6.52 -34.91 -11.48
N LEU A 46 -6.47 -34.69 -10.17
CA LEU A 46 -5.31 -34.11 -9.50
C LEU A 46 -4.08 -35.03 -9.60
N ARG A 47 -4.27 -36.33 -9.37
CA ARG A 47 -3.17 -37.30 -9.47
C ARG A 47 -2.63 -37.41 -10.88
N LEU A 48 -3.51 -37.43 -11.88
CA LEU A 48 -3.13 -37.40 -13.29
C LEU A 48 -2.33 -36.15 -13.65
N SER A 49 -2.75 -34.98 -13.17
CA SER A 49 -2.01 -33.73 -13.37
C SER A 49 -0.61 -33.81 -12.78
N TYR A 50 -0.47 -34.30 -11.54
CA TYR A 50 0.83 -34.50 -10.89
C TYR A 50 1.72 -35.52 -11.62
N ASP A 51 1.18 -36.68 -11.99
CA ASP A 51 1.95 -37.77 -12.61
C ASP A 51 2.50 -37.36 -13.98
N ASN A 52 1.82 -36.44 -14.67
CA ASN A 52 2.23 -35.90 -15.96
C ASN A 52 3.04 -34.60 -15.89
N LEU A 53 3.46 -34.14 -14.70
CA LEU A 53 4.37 -33.00 -14.60
C LEU A 53 5.70 -33.29 -15.32
N PRO A 54 6.24 -32.31 -16.09
CA PRO A 54 7.31 -32.55 -17.05
C PRO A 54 8.66 -32.92 -16.42
N TYR A 55 8.91 -32.50 -15.17
CA TYR A 55 10.22 -32.66 -14.53
C TYR A 55 10.11 -33.38 -13.18
N SER A 56 11.03 -34.30 -12.90
CA SER A 56 11.13 -34.98 -11.61
C SER A 56 11.47 -34.02 -10.47
N SER A 57 12.30 -33.01 -10.75
CA SER A 57 12.58 -31.87 -9.87
C SER A 57 11.31 -31.09 -9.52
N LEU A 58 10.45 -30.81 -10.51
CA LEU A 58 9.18 -30.12 -10.29
C LEU A 58 8.22 -30.94 -9.43
N LYS A 59 8.20 -32.27 -9.57
CA LYS A 59 7.45 -33.17 -8.67
C LYS A 59 7.93 -33.06 -7.22
N ARG A 60 9.24 -32.88 -6.99
CA ARG A 60 9.80 -32.61 -5.64
C ARG A 60 9.39 -31.24 -5.11
N CYS A 61 9.38 -30.22 -5.96
CA CYS A 61 8.83 -28.90 -5.61
C CYS A 61 7.36 -28.99 -5.16
N PHE A 62 6.55 -29.77 -5.88
CA PHE A 62 5.15 -30.03 -5.51
C PHE A 62 5.03 -30.79 -4.17
N ALA A 63 5.81 -31.86 -3.98
CA ALA A 63 5.80 -32.63 -2.73
C ALA A 63 6.21 -31.78 -1.51
N TYR A 64 7.05 -30.76 -1.70
CA TYR A 64 7.47 -29.86 -0.63
C TYR A 64 6.30 -29.08 -0.01
N PHE A 65 5.24 -28.78 -0.76
CA PHE A 65 4.07 -28.07 -0.21
C PHE A 65 3.41 -28.78 0.97
N SER A 66 3.63 -30.10 1.13
CA SER A 66 3.16 -30.86 2.29
C SER A 66 3.62 -30.32 3.65
N ILE A 67 4.76 -29.61 3.72
CA ILE A 67 5.25 -28.98 4.96
C ILE A 67 4.62 -27.62 5.24
N ILE A 68 3.91 -27.04 4.28
CA ILE A 68 3.22 -25.76 4.41
C ILE A 68 1.84 -26.04 5.03
N PRO A 69 1.38 -25.30 6.06
CA PRO A 69 0.05 -25.53 6.62
C PRO A 69 -1.06 -25.26 5.60
N LYS A 70 -2.20 -25.97 5.75
CA LYS A 70 -3.42 -25.69 4.96
C LYS A 70 -3.85 -24.22 5.14
N ASP A 71 -4.51 -23.68 4.12
CA ASP A 71 -4.96 -22.28 4.04
C ASP A 71 -3.86 -21.20 4.18
N SER A 72 -2.58 -21.57 4.09
CA SER A 72 -1.49 -20.61 4.15
C SER A 72 -1.39 -19.75 2.89
N HIS A 73 -1.02 -18.48 3.07
CA HIS A 73 -0.57 -17.62 1.97
C HIS A 73 0.86 -18.00 1.60
N ILE A 74 1.09 -18.33 0.33
CA ILE A 74 2.37 -18.83 -0.16
C ILE A 74 3.02 -17.77 -1.03
N TYR A 75 4.04 -17.09 -0.48
CA TYR A 75 4.85 -16.11 -1.21
C TYR A 75 5.73 -16.80 -2.24
N LYS A 76 5.61 -16.36 -3.50
CA LYS A 76 6.26 -17.00 -4.64
C LYS A 76 7.79 -17.00 -4.50
N ASP A 77 8.38 -15.83 -4.24
CA ASP A 77 9.84 -15.70 -4.19
C ASP A 77 10.46 -16.46 -3.02
N GLU A 78 9.81 -16.46 -1.86
CA GLU A 78 10.22 -17.28 -0.70
C GLU A 78 10.30 -18.76 -1.08
N LEU A 79 9.25 -19.27 -1.73
CA LEU A 79 9.17 -20.65 -2.14
C LEU A 79 10.26 -21.01 -3.16
N VAL A 80 10.50 -20.13 -4.15
CA VAL A 80 11.57 -20.30 -5.14
C VAL A 80 12.95 -20.33 -4.46
N HIS A 81 13.21 -19.43 -3.51
CA HIS A 81 14.48 -19.44 -2.75
C HIS A 81 14.68 -20.72 -1.94
N ILE A 82 13.60 -21.30 -1.40
CA ILE A 82 13.64 -22.56 -0.66
C ILE A 82 13.90 -23.74 -1.60
N TRP A 83 13.22 -23.81 -2.74
CA TRP A 83 13.48 -24.84 -3.76
C TRP A 83 14.91 -24.79 -4.28
N MET A 84 15.46 -23.58 -4.44
CA MET A 84 16.86 -23.35 -4.78
C MET A 84 17.78 -23.95 -3.71
N ALA A 85 17.57 -23.61 -2.44
CA ALA A 85 18.40 -24.08 -1.33
C ALA A 85 18.35 -25.62 -1.15
N LEU A 86 17.19 -26.23 -1.37
CA LEU A 86 17.03 -27.69 -1.35
C LEU A 86 17.66 -28.37 -2.58
N GLY A 87 17.97 -27.60 -3.63
CA GLY A 87 18.58 -28.09 -4.87
C GLY A 87 17.58 -28.77 -5.80
N PHE A 88 16.33 -28.30 -5.80
CA PHE A 88 15.30 -28.78 -6.74
C PHE A 88 15.40 -28.09 -8.09
N LEU A 89 15.92 -26.86 -8.14
CA LEU A 89 16.02 -26.06 -9.35
C LEU A 89 17.29 -26.43 -10.11
N LEU A 90 17.18 -27.41 -11.00
CA LEU A 90 18.26 -27.88 -11.85
C LEU A 90 18.09 -27.29 -13.26
N PRO A 91 18.97 -26.37 -13.70
CA PRO A 91 18.92 -25.90 -15.08
C PRO A 91 19.23 -27.06 -16.04
N PRO A 92 18.66 -27.06 -17.25
CA PRO A 92 18.99 -28.04 -18.29
C PRO A 92 20.50 -28.11 -18.53
N LYS A 93 21.06 -29.30 -18.79
CA LYS A 93 22.50 -29.45 -19.05
C LYS A 93 22.93 -28.55 -20.21
N GLY A 94 23.91 -27.68 -19.96
CA GLY A 94 24.41 -26.71 -20.95
C GLY A 94 23.64 -25.40 -21.03
N SER A 95 22.60 -25.21 -20.22
CA SER A 95 21.88 -23.93 -20.10
C SER A 95 22.57 -22.99 -19.11
N ASN A 96 22.58 -21.70 -19.45
CA ASN A 96 23.01 -20.61 -18.57
C ASN A 96 21.85 -19.99 -17.77
N ALA A 97 20.68 -20.65 -17.73
CA ALA A 97 19.51 -20.15 -17.01
C ALA A 97 19.79 -20.01 -15.51
N LEU A 98 19.33 -18.91 -14.92
CA LEU A 98 19.41 -18.70 -13.48
C LEU A 98 18.44 -19.63 -12.76
N MET A 99 18.77 -20.02 -11.52
CA MET A 99 17.91 -20.92 -10.74
C MET A 99 16.54 -20.31 -10.47
N GLU A 100 16.47 -19.00 -10.33
CA GLU A 100 15.28 -18.21 -10.11
C GLU A 100 14.35 -18.23 -11.34
N ASP A 101 14.91 -18.21 -12.55
CA ASP A 101 14.15 -18.36 -13.79
C ASP A 101 13.52 -19.74 -13.88
N VAL A 102 14.29 -20.79 -13.56
CA VAL A 102 13.78 -22.18 -13.49
C VAL A 102 12.71 -22.31 -12.41
N GLY A 103 12.89 -21.66 -11.26
CA GLY A 103 11.89 -21.64 -10.19
C GLY A 103 10.60 -20.93 -10.60
N ASN A 104 10.71 -19.81 -11.31
CA ASN A 104 9.59 -19.07 -11.87
C ASN A 104 8.83 -19.90 -12.91
N GLU A 105 9.54 -20.60 -13.79
CA GLU A 105 8.95 -21.54 -14.75
C GLU A 105 8.19 -22.66 -14.04
N TYR A 106 8.81 -23.30 -13.05
CA TYR A 106 8.20 -24.37 -12.26
C TYR A 106 6.95 -23.90 -11.55
N PHE A 107 6.99 -22.73 -10.93
CA PHE A 107 5.83 -22.11 -10.30
C PHE A 107 4.70 -21.87 -11.32
N ASN A 108 5.01 -21.34 -12.49
CA ASN A 108 4.02 -21.08 -13.55
C ASN A 108 3.39 -22.39 -14.07
N ILE A 109 4.17 -23.47 -14.20
CA ILE A 109 3.64 -24.79 -14.61
C ILE A 109 2.62 -25.30 -13.58
N LEU A 110 2.92 -25.21 -12.28
CA LEU A 110 1.97 -25.62 -11.23
C LEU A 110 0.68 -24.79 -11.27
N LEU A 111 0.81 -23.48 -11.50
CA LEU A 111 -0.32 -22.59 -11.64
C LEU A 111 -1.17 -22.91 -12.88
N TRP A 112 -0.56 -23.13 -14.04
CA TRP A 112 -1.28 -23.51 -15.27
C TRP A 112 -2.00 -24.85 -15.15
N ASN A 113 -1.45 -25.78 -14.37
CA ASN A 113 -2.09 -27.05 -14.04
C ASN A 113 -3.19 -26.93 -12.97
N SER A 114 -3.52 -25.71 -12.52
CA SER A 114 -4.49 -25.44 -11.45
C SER A 114 -4.17 -26.18 -10.12
N LEU A 115 -2.89 -26.48 -9.88
CA LEU A 115 -2.39 -27.00 -8.60
C LEU A 115 -2.15 -25.87 -7.59
N LEU A 116 -2.10 -24.62 -8.07
CA LEU A 116 -2.09 -23.40 -7.27
C LEU A 116 -3.27 -22.52 -7.73
N GLN A 117 -3.83 -21.73 -6.82
CA GLN A 117 -4.98 -20.86 -7.06
C GLN A 117 -4.87 -19.54 -6.29
N ASP A 118 -5.88 -18.67 -6.43
CA ASP A 118 -6.01 -17.40 -5.70
C ASP A 118 -4.74 -16.53 -5.77
N VAL A 119 -4.28 -16.31 -7.00
CA VAL A 119 -3.05 -15.58 -7.28
C VAL A 119 -3.28 -14.08 -7.14
N GLU A 120 -2.46 -13.44 -6.31
CA GLU A 120 -2.34 -11.99 -6.29
C GLU A 120 -1.16 -11.51 -7.12
N ARG A 121 -1.33 -10.33 -7.71
CA ARG A 121 -0.33 -9.68 -8.54
C ARG A 121 -0.06 -8.28 -8.04
N ASP A 122 1.17 -7.85 -8.18
CA ASP A 122 1.54 -6.44 -7.99
C ASP A 122 0.99 -5.56 -9.12
N GLU A 123 1.19 -4.25 -8.99
CA GLU A 123 0.82 -3.22 -9.97
C GLU A 123 1.49 -3.40 -11.35
N TYR A 124 2.54 -4.24 -11.42
CA TYR A 124 3.28 -4.57 -12.63
C TYR A 124 2.87 -5.89 -13.26
N GLY A 125 1.89 -6.58 -12.66
CA GLY A 125 1.38 -7.87 -13.10
C GLY A 125 2.26 -9.06 -12.69
N ASN A 126 3.29 -8.86 -11.87
CA ASN A 126 4.10 -9.95 -11.32
C ASN A 126 3.33 -10.66 -10.22
N ILE A 127 3.43 -11.98 -10.16
CA ILE A 127 2.77 -12.79 -9.12
C ILE A 127 3.51 -12.63 -7.79
N THR A 128 2.81 -12.22 -6.73
CA THR A 128 3.38 -12.01 -5.40
C THR A 128 3.15 -13.22 -4.49
N TYR A 129 1.92 -13.68 -4.36
CA TYR A 129 1.57 -14.88 -3.61
C TYR A 129 0.38 -15.63 -4.20
N CYS A 130 0.17 -16.86 -3.72
CA CYS A 130 -0.92 -17.74 -4.11
C CYS A 130 -1.41 -18.58 -2.91
N LYS A 131 -2.45 -19.37 -3.13
CA LYS A 131 -2.94 -20.41 -2.20
C LYS A 131 -2.91 -21.78 -2.86
N MET A 132 -2.93 -22.82 -2.04
CA MET A 132 -3.11 -24.20 -2.45
C MET A 132 -4.42 -24.73 -1.87
N HIS A 133 -5.25 -25.36 -2.71
CA HIS A 133 -6.50 -25.96 -2.27
C HIS A 133 -6.23 -27.20 -1.40
N ASP A 134 -7.04 -27.45 -0.36
CA ASP A 134 -6.86 -28.54 0.61
C ASP A 134 -6.70 -29.94 -0.02
N LEU A 135 -7.54 -30.30 -0.99
CA LEU A 135 -7.39 -31.57 -1.73
C LEU A 135 -6.07 -31.68 -2.51
N VAL A 136 -5.51 -30.56 -2.97
CA VAL A 136 -4.19 -30.52 -3.63
C VAL A 136 -3.09 -30.67 -2.58
N HIS A 137 -3.27 -30.07 -1.41
CA HIS A 137 -2.38 -30.26 -0.26
C HIS A 137 -2.38 -31.71 0.24
N ASP A 138 -3.55 -32.36 0.32
CA ASP A 138 -3.67 -33.78 0.67
C ASP A 138 -2.97 -34.68 -0.36
N LEU A 139 -3.03 -34.32 -1.65
CA LEU A 139 -2.23 -34.98 -2.67
C LEU A 139 -0.73 -34.75 -2.44
N ALA A 140 -0.30 -33.53 -2.11
CA ALA A 140 1.10 -33.23 -1.79
C ALA A 140 1.59 -34.06 -0.58
N LEU A 141 0.78 -34.20 0.47
CA LEU A 141 1.04 -35.08 1.61
C LEU A 141 1.20 -36.54 1.16
N ASN A 142 0.27 -37.05 0.34
CA ASN A 142 0.32 -38.41 -0.16
C ASN A 142 1.59 -38.69 -0.99
N VAL A 143 1.93 -37.84 -1.94
CA VAL A 143 3.12 -38.04 -2.80
C VAL A 143 4.44 -37.79 -2.06
N SER A 144 4.40 -37.07 -0.93
CA SER A 144 5.57 -36.85 -0.09
C SER A 144 6.02 -38.10 0.66
N ASN A 145 5.27 -39.21 0.67
CA ASN A 145 5.64 -40.49 1.30
C ASN A 145 6.14 -40.35 2.76
N ASN A 146 5.58 -39.41 3.54
CA ASN A 146 5.99 -39.09 4.91
C ASN A 146 7.43 -38.53 5.05
N TYR A 147 8.00 -37.96 3.98
CA TYR A 147 9.24 -37.18 4.07
C TYR A 147 9.03 -35.82 4.74
N SER A 148 7.78 -35.36 4.89
CA SER A 148 7.43 -34.18 5.66
C SER A 148 6.74 -34.58 6.97
N ALA A 149 7.05 -33.84 8.04
CA ALA A 149 6.42 -34.03 9.35
C ALA A 149 6.16 -32.68 10.02
N THR A 150 4.92 -32.46 10.45
CA THR A 150 4.52 -31.34 11.30
C THR A 150 4.19 -31.87 12.67
N ILE A 151 4.88 -31.37 13.70
CA ILE A 151 4.80 -31.89 15.05
C ILE A 151 4.37 -30.78 15.99
N THR A 152 3.46 -31.14 16.89
CA THR A 152 3.05 -30.31 18.03
C THR A 152 3.31 -31.08 19.33
N PRO A 153 3.29 -30.43 20.51
CA PRO A 153 3.57 -31.08 21.79
C PRO A 153 2.63 -32.25 22.13
N SER A 154 1.47 -32.34 21.47
CA SER A 154 0.50 -33.42 21.66
C SER A 154 0.77 -34.67 20.82
N HIS A 155 1.69 -34.62 19.86
CA HIS A 155 1.99 -35.74 18.95
C HIS A 155 3.25 -36.51 19.37
N GLY A 156 3.27 -37.82 19.12
CA GLY A 156 4.47 -38.66 19.26
C GLY A 156 5.51 -38.37 18.18
N PHE A 157 6.79 -38.60 18.48
CA PHE A 157 7.92 -38.32 17.58
C PHE A 157 8.17 -39.41 16.51
N ASP A 158 7.37 -40.49 16.49
CA ASP A 158 7.56 -41.63 15.59
C ASP A 158 7.51 -41.24 14.10
N GLN A 159 6.79 -40.17 13.77
CA GLN A 159 6.69 -39.63 12.41
C GLN A 159 8.01 -39.06 11.88
N LEU A 160 9.01 -38.82 12.74
CA LEU A 160 10.30 -38.26 12.34
C LEU A 160 11.28 -39.27 11.77
N SER A 161 11.04 -40.57 11.90
CA SER A 161 12.03 -41.60 11.53
C SER A 161 12.48 -41.53 10.07
N LYS A 162 11.69 -40.90 9.19
CA LYS A 162 11.98 -40.70 7.76
C LYS A 162 11.85 -39.24 7.31
N ALA A 163 11.65 -38.30 8.25
CA ALA A 163 11.35 -36.91 7.91
C ALA A 163 12.61 -36.17 7.41
N ILE A 164 12.50 -35.56 6.24
CA ILE A 164 13.51 -34.69 5.62
C ILE A 164 13.11 -33.21 5.81
N TYR A 165 11.81 -32.92 5.78
CA TYR A 165 11.25 -31.59 6.00
C TYR A 165 10.45 -31.60 7.30
N VAL A 166 10.87 -30.81 8.28
CA VAL A 166 10.31 -30.84 9.63
C VAL A 166 9.77 -29.47 9.99
N ARG A 167 8.58 -29.44 10.58
CA ARG A 167 7.96 -28.26 11.15
C ARG A 167 7.59 -28.55 12.61
N LEU A 168 8.10 -27.71 13.51
CA LEU A 168 7.87 -27.79 14.94
C LEU A 168 7.00 -26.60 15.36
N GLU A 169 5.78 -26.87 15.81
CA GLU A 169 4.82 -25.85 16.25
C GLU A 169 4.49 -26.00 17.73
N GLY A 170 4.37 -24.89 18.45
CA GLY A 170 3.92 -24.89 19.86
C GLY A 170 4.94 -25.37 20.90
N PHE A 171 6.16 -25.75 20.49
CA PHE A 171 7.21 -26.18 21.42
C PHE A 171 7.89 -24.99 22.12
N LYS A 172 7.82 -24.96 23.45
CA LYS A 172 8.53 -23.97 24.29
C LYS A 172 9.88 -24.47 24.80
N ASP A 173 9.96 -25.76 25.12
CA ASP A 173 11.15 -26.46 25.58
C ASP A 173 11.06 -27.92 25.13
N VAL A 174 12.19 -28.60 24.90
CA VAL A 174 12.20 -29.98 24.41
C VAL A 174 13.40 -30.78 24.90
N ASN A 175 13.19 -32.09 25.15
CA ASN A 175 14.24 -33.00 25.57
C ASN A 175 15.31 -33.21 24.46
N PRO A 176 16.58 -32.86 24.69
CA PRO A 176 17.66 -32.96 23.69
C PRO A 176 17.88 -34.36 23.13
N ASN A 177 17.61 -35.41 23.93
CA ASN A 177 17.92 -36.79 23.56
C ASN A 177 17.03 -37.32 22.43
N ILE A 178 15.81 -36.78 22.29
CA ILE A 178 14.87 -37.17 21.23
C ILE A 178 15.41 -36.73 19.86
N PHE A 179 16.01 -35.54 19.78
CA PHE A 179 16.48 -34.97 18.51
C PHE A 179 17.70 -35.67 17.95
N LYS A 180 18.57 -36.20 18.81
CA LYS A 180 19.80 -36.88 18.39
C LYS A 180 19.53 -38.12 17.52
N VAL A 181 18.38 -38.76 17.70
CA VAL A 181 18.02 -40.00 16.98
C VAL A 181 17.41 -39.71 15.60
N TYR A 182 16.65 -38.61 15.47
CA TYR A 182 15.81 -38.39 14.29
C TYR A 182 16.25 -37.25 13.36
N PHE A 183 17.13 -36.34 13.81
CA PHE A 183 17.42 -35.09 13.09
C PHE A 183 18.62 -35.15 12.13
N ASP A 184 19.33 -36.28 12.06
CA ASP A 184 20.54 -36.42 11.24
C ASP A 184 20.29 -36.23 9.72
N CYS A 185 19.07 -36.50 9.23
CA CYS A 185 18.70 -36.41 7.81
C CYS A 185 17.87 -35.17 7.45
N VAL A 186 17.56 -34.30 8.42
CA VAL A 186 16.67 -33.15 8.22
C VAL A 186 17.38 -32.10 7.36
N GLN A 187 16.72 -31.70 6.26
CA GLN A 187 17.22 -30.70 5.31
C GLN A 187 16.47 -29.37 5.39
N ALA A 188 15.20 -29.38 5.80
CA ALA A 188 14.42 -28.17 6.05
C ALA A 188 13.82 -28.21 7.45
N LEU A 189 13.99 -27.12 8.20
CA LEU A 189 13.41 -26.96 9.54
C LEU A 189 12.65 -25.64 9.65
N TYR A 190 11.39 -25.74 10.06
CA TYR A 190 10.57 -24.63 10.56
C TYR A 190 10.45 -24.78 12.06
N ALA A 191 10.91 -23.80 12.83
CA ALA A 191 10.92 -23.91 14.29
C ALA A 191 10.81 -22.57 14.98
N GLN A 192 10.35 -22.61 16.23
CA GLN A 192 10.47 -21.48 17.15
C GLN A 192 11.94 -21.30 17.51
N ALA A 193 12.36 -20.05 17.66
CA ALA A 193 13.75 -19.75 17.94
C ALA A 193 14.20 -20.23 19.33
N SER A 194 13.28 -20.32 20.31
CA SER A 194 13.54 -20.79 21.67
C SER A 194 14.18 -22.18 21.74
N ILE A 195 13.87 -23.06 20.79
CA ILE A 195 14.33 -24.46 20.80
C ILE A 195 15.61 -24.67 19.97
N LEU A 196 16.13 -23.63 19.31
CA LEU A 196 17.27 -23.76 18.40
C LEU A 196 18.55 -24.20 19.10
N SER A 197 18.82 -23.69 20.31
CA SER A 197 20.01 -24.04 21.08
C SER A 197 20.10 -25.56 21.32
N VAL A 198 18.94 -26.22 21.46
CA VAL A 198 18.82 -27.67 21.70
C VAL A 198 18.93 -28.48 20.40
N VAL A 199 18.29 -28.03 19.32
CA VAL A 199 18.15 -28.84 18.09
C VAL A 199 19.35 -28.68 17.15
N LEU A 200 19.95 -27.49 17.07
CA LEU A 200 21.02 -27.17 16.10
C LEU A 200 22.23 -28.12 16.11
N PRO A 201 22.74 -28.60 17.26
CA PRO A 201 23.89 -29.53 17.27
C PRO A 201 23.65 -30.84 16.51
N ASN A 202 22.39 -31.25 16.33
CA ASN A 202 22.02 -32.51 15.68
C ASN A 202 21.73 -32.34 14.17
N LEU A 203 21.67 -31.10 13.66
CA LEU A 203 21.25 -30.76 12.29
C LEU A 203 22.41 -30.72 11.30
N LYS A 204 23.00 -31.88 11.00
CA LYS A 204 24.22 -31.95 10.16
C LYS A 204 23.96 -31.71 8.66
N GLN A 205 22.76 -31.98 8.17
CA GLN A 205 22.41 -31.89 6.73
C GLN A 205 21.50 -30.69 6.40
N LEU A 206 21.29 -29.78 7.35
CA LEU A 206 20.33 -28.69 7.22
C LEU A 206 20.72 -27.73 6.09
N ARG A 207 19.77 -27.47 5.18
CA ARG A 207 19.89 -26.54 4.06
C ARG A 207 18.97 -25.34 4.20
N VAL A 208 17.80 -25.52 4.80
CA VAL A 208 16.77 -24.49 4.99
C VAL A 208 16.43 -24.40 6.47
N LEU A 209 16.56 -23.20 7.05
CA LEU A 209 16.10 -22.89 8.39
C LEU A 209 15.18 -21.68 8.33
N VAL A 210 13.94 -21.84 8.80
CA VAL A 210 12.94 -20.79 8.89
C VAL A 210 12.48 -20.64 10.34
N LEU A 211 12.63 -19.44 10.89
CA LEU A 211 12.24 -19.14 12.26
C LEU A 211 10.90 -18.41 12.30
N ASN A 212 9.91 -19.01 12.96
CA ASN A 212 8.56 -18.45 13.08
C ASN A 212 8.35 -17.60 14.34
N SER A 213 9.39 -17.42 15.17
CA SER A 213 9.32 -16.59 16.38
C SER A 213 10.59 -15.76 16.56
N HIS A 214 10.48 -14.70 17.37
CA HIS A 214 11.61 -13.84 17.67
C HIS A 214 12.68 -14.58 18.46
N TYR A 215 13.91 -14.09 18.31
CA TYR A 215 15.03 -14.61 19.06
C TYR A 215 15.87 -13.51 19.67
N LYS A 216 16.29 -13.72 20.92
CA LYS A 216 17.06 -12.73 21.69
C LYS A 216 18.56 -12.86 21.42
N GLU A 217 19.08 -14.08 21.36
CA GLU A 217 20.51 -14.36 21.14
C GLU A 217 20.69 -15.65 20.33
N PHE A 218 21.40 -15.58 19.20
CA PHE A 218 21.68 -16.79 18.42
C PHE A 218 22.81 -17.63 19.02
N PRO A 219 22.64 -18.97 19.07
CA PRO A 219 23.70 -19.82 19.57
C PRO A 219 24.87 -19.77 18.59
N VAL A 220 26.08 -19.73 19.16
CA VAL A 220 27.33 -19.67 18.40
C VAL A 220 27.44 -20.86 17.42
N SER A 221 26.81 -21.99 17.74
CA SER A 221 26.73 -23.20 16.91
C SER A 221 26.06 -23.00 15.55
N MET A 222 25.28 -21.92 15.35
CA MET A 222 24.73 -21.56 14.04
C MET A 222 25.81 -21.49 12.95
N GLY A 223 26.98 -20.94 13.28
CA GLY A 223 28.10 -20.83 12.35
C GLY A 223 28.72 -22.17 11.93
N ASN A 224 28.32 -23.29 12.55
CA ASN A 224 28.79 -24.63 12.21
C ASN A 224 27.93 -25.33 11.15
N LEU A 225 26.78 -24.76 10.76
CA LEU A 225 25.87 -25.33 9.76
C LEU A 225 26.41 -25.14 8.33
N LYS A 226 27.43 -25.92 7.95
CA LYS A 226 28.15 -25.77 6.67
C LYS A 226 27.28 -25.94 5.43
N TYR A 227 26.16 -26.66 5.50
CA TYR A 227 25.27 -26.91 4.36
C TYR A 227 24.10 -25.93 4.26
N LEU A 228 23.99 -25.00 5.21
CA LEU A 228 22.88 -24.05 5.23
C LEU A 228 22.97 -23.12 4.01
N LYS A 229 21.88 -23.08 3.25
CA LYS A 229 21.72 -22.29 2.02
C LYS A 229 20.61 -21.25 2.14
N HIS A 230 19.60 -21.49 2.96
CA HIS A 230 18.51 -20.55 3.21
C HIS A 230 18.34 -20.35 4.72
N LEU A 231 18.44 -19.10 5.15
CA LEU A 231 18.17 -18.70 6.52
C LEU A 231 17.12 -17.59 6.50
N ASP A 232 15.95 -17.89 7.05
CA ASP A 232 14.88 -16.93 7.25
C ASP A 232 14.68 -16.68 8.74
N ILE A 233 14.99 -15.45 9.15
CA ILE A 233 14.82 -14.93 10.50
C ILE A 233 14.02 -13.62 10.47
N SER A 234 13.16 -13.46 9.47
CA SER A 234 12.37 -12.25 9.22
C SER A 234 11.14 -12.10 10.13
N SER A 235 10.88 -13.03 11.06
CA SER A 235 9.76 -12.89 12.00
C SER A 235 9.87 -11.62 12.88
N SER A 236 8.93 -10.68 12.66
CA SER A 236 8.87 -9.31 13.23
C SER A 236 9.21 -9.21 14.72
N PRO A 237 10.40 -8.74 15.12
CA PRO A 237 10.84 -8.78 16.51
C PRO A 237 9.90 -7.99 17.43
N ARG A 238 9.65 -8.52 18.64
CA ARG A 238 9.00 -7.75 19.73
C ARG A 238 9.79 -6.50 20.14
N TYR A 239 11.08 -6.42 19.78
CA TYR A 239 12.00 -5.35 20.14
C TYR A 239 12.44 -4.58 18.89
N ARG A 240 12.45 -3.25 18.96
CA ARG A 240 12.77 -2.34 17.85
C ARG A 240 14.22 -2.38 17.33
N ARG A 241 15.10 -3.21 17.90
CA ARG A 241 16.55 -3.18 17.64
C ARG A 241 17.14 -4.59 17.61
N TYR A 242 17.37 -5.11 16.41
CA TYR A 242 17.90 -6.45 16.18
C TYR A 242 19.31 -6.37 15.57
N ILE A 243 20.24 -7.18 16.11
CA ILE A 243 21.63 -7.27 15.65
C ILE A 243 21.86 -8.67 15.11
N LEU A 244 22.38 -8.75 13.87
CA LEU A 244 22.69 -10.03 13.26
C LEU A 244 23.96 -10.64 13.89
N PRO A 245 23.91 -11.88 14.41
CA PRO A 245 25.05 -12.53 15.05
C PRO A 245 26.26 -12.70 14.11
N LYS A 246 27.46 -12.38 14.62
CA LYS A 246 28.74 -12.54 13.87
C LYS A 246 28.98 -13.98 13.39
N SER A 247 28.40 -14.99 14.06
CA SER A 247 28.53 -16.41 13.69
C SER A 247 27.92 -16.74 12.31
N ILE A 248 26.87 -16.02 11.88
CA ILE A 248 26.22 -16.20 10.58
C ILE A 248 27.19 -15.90 9.43
N MET A 249 28.19 -15.04 9.66
CA MET A 249 29.20 -14.68 8.65
C MET A 249 30.15 -15.83 8.30
N ARG A 250 30.07 -16.98 9.01
CA ARG A 250 30.81 -18.21 8.72
C ARG A 250 30.07 -19.15 7.76
N LEU A 251 28.84 -18.81 7.36
CA LEU A 251 27.98 -19.62 6.50
C LEU A 251 28.26 -19.36 5.01
N TYR A 252 29.46 -19.71 4.54
CA TYR A 252 29.90 -19.38 3.18
C TYR A 252 29.04 -19.96 2.05
N ASN A 253 28.24 -21.00 2.32
CA ASN A 253 27.33 -21.62 1.35
C ASN A 253 25.93 -20.98 1.35
N LEU A 254 25.69 -19.96 2.17
CA LEU A 254 24.39 -19.30 2.25
C LEU A 254 24.07 -18.61 0.93
N GLN A 255 22.89 -18.92 0.37
CA GLN A 255 22.36 -18.37 -0.87
C GLN A 255 21.26 -17.34 -0.61
N THR A 256 20.46 -17.53 0.45
CA THR A 256 19.38 -16.62 0.83
C THR A 256 19.46 -16.30 2.31
N LEU A 257 19.48 -15.01 2.62
CA LEU A 257 19.40 -14.47 3.97
C LEU A 257 18.20 -13.52 4.03
N ARG A 258 17.18 -13.87 4.81
CA ARG A 258 16.01 -13.03 5.05
C ARG A 258 16.00 -12.62 6.51
N VAL A 259 15.95 -11.31 6.75
CA VAL A 259 16.05 -10.71 8.08
C VAL A 259 14.97 -9.65 8.26
N TRP A 260 14.59 -9.38 9.50
CA TRP A 260 13.87 -8.15 9.80
C TRP A 260 14.83 -6.95 9.74
N ALA A 261 14.29 -5.73 9.63
CA ALA A 261 15.05 -4.50 9.75
C ALA A 261 16.11 -4.57 10.87
N LEU A 262 17.37 -4.41 10.48
CA LEU A 262 18.56 -4.40 11.33
C LEU A 262 18.93 -2.94 11.63
N ASN A 263 19.59 -2.69 12.76
CA ASN A 263 20.22 -1.39 12.98
C ASN A 263 21.46 -1.21 12.09
N GLU A 264 22.29 -2.26 12.04
CA GLU A 264 23.55 -2.27 11.31
C GLU A 264 23.77 -3.66 10.69
N LEU A 265 24.44 -3.70 9.55
CA LEU A 265 24.95 -4.94 8.98
C LEU A 265 26.28 -5.31 9.64
N PRO A 266 26.53 -6.60 9.94
CA PRO A 266 27.85 -7.03 10.38
C PRO A 266 28.93 -6.71 9.33
N GLU A 267 30.11 -6.25 9.78
CA GLU A 267 31.27 -5.89 8.94
C GLU A 267 31.67 -6.93 7.88
N LYS A 268 31.33 -8.20 8.11
CA LYS A 268 31.75 -9.34 7.29
C LYS A 268 30.63 -9.95 6.45
N VAL A 269 29.50 -9.27 6.25
CA VAL A 269 28.38 -9.76 5.40
C VAL A 269 28.84 -10.08 3.98
N CYS A 270 29.73 -9.27 3.41
CA CYS A 270 30.28 -9.49 2.08
C CYS A 270 31.21 -10.73 1.96
N ASN A 271 31.46 -11.46 3.06
CA ASN A 271 32.15 -12.76 3.00
C ASN A 271 31.23 -13.91 2.56
N LEU A 272 29.91 -13.70 2.54
CA LEU A 272 28.93 -14.68 2.06
C LEU A 272 28.92 -14.72 0.53
N ILE A 273 30.03 -15.12 -0.09
CA ILE A 273 30.27 -15.01 -1.55
C ILE A 273 29.24 -15.74 -2.43
N ASN A 274 28.55 -16.75 -1.89
CA ASN A 274 27.50 -17.50 -2.59
C ASN A 274 26.10 -16.88 -2.40
N LEU A 275 25.99 -15.74 -1.71
CA LEU A 275 24.73 -15.08 -1.44
C LEU A 275 24.12 -14.55 -2.74
N ARG A 276 22.83 -14.85 -2.93
CA ARG A 276 22.01 -14.49 -4.08
C ARG A 276 20.89 -13.53 -3.67
N HIS A 277 20.32 -13.73 -2.49
CA HIS A 277 19.24 -12.89 -1.99
C HIS A 277 19.51 -12.43 -0.57
N LEU A 278 19.63 -11.11 -0.40
CA LEU A 278 19.55 -10.47 0.90
C LEU A 278 18.22 -9.72 0.97
N VAL A 279 17.29 -10.23 1.77
CA VAL A 279 15.95 -9.64 1.92
C VAL A 279 15.81 -9.06 3.31
N VAL A 280 15.46 -7.78 3.38
CA VAL A 280 15.18 -7.09 4.64
C VAL A 280 13.70 -6.75 4.68
N GLN A 281 12.96 -7.39 5.57
CA GLN A 281 11.54 -7.15 5.74
C GLN A 281 11.33 -5.91 6.63
N LYS A 282 10.47 -4.99 6.18
CA LYS A 282 10.10 -3.75 6.86
C LYS A 282 8.58 -3.71 6.98
N LYS A 283 8.06 -3.23 8.12
CA LYS A 283 6.61 -3.06 8.33
C LYS A 283 6.21 -1.62 8.61
N TYR A 284 7.12 -0.82 9.18
CA TYR A 284 6.83 0.56 9.56
C TYR A 284 7.66 1.54 8.74
N ALA A 285 7.08 2.71 8.42
CA ALA A 285 7.75 3.75 7.64
C ALA A 285 9.03 4.28 8.32
N GLU A 286 9.09 4.28 9.65
CA GLU A 286 10.29 4.68 10.43
C GLU A 286 11.49 3.73 10.21
N GLU A 287 11.25 2.47 9.82
CA GLU A 287 12.30 1.48 9.51
C GLU A 287 12.93 1.73 8.13
N LEU A 288 12.37 2.63 7.30
CA LEU A 288 12.93 3.04 6.02
C LEU A 288 14.19 3.91 6.19
N SER A 289 14.37 4.56 7.34
CA SER A 289 15.51 5.44 7.60
C SER A 289 16.84 4.70 7.83
N THR A 290 16.83 3.39 8.12
CA THR A 290 18.07 2.66 8.39
C THR A 290 18.80 2.30 7.09
N ARG A 291 19.94 2.96 6.89
CA ARG A 291 20.79 2.86 5.69
C ARG A 291 21.91 1.84 5.91
N TYR A 292 21.99 0.81 5.07
CA TYR A 292 22.98 -0.26 5.18
C TYR A 292 24.17 0.02 4.28
N MET A 293 25.36 -0.18 4.82
CA MET A 293 26.62 -0.02 4.10
C MET A 293 27.22 -1.40 3.81
N PHE A 294 27.74 -1.56 2.60
CA PHE A 294 28.30 -2.83 2.12
C PHE A 294 29.76 -2.64 1.69
N THR A 295 30.67 -2.75 2.64
CA THR A 295 32.11 -2.71 2.34
C THR A 295 32.52 -3.99 1.61
N GLY A 296 32.99 -3.87 0.37
CA GLY A 296 33.45 -5.01 -0.44
C GLY A 296 32.32 -5.78 -1.15
N ILE A 297 31.22 -5.11 -1.49
CA ILE A 297 30.04 -5.73 -2.15
C ILE A 297 30.39 -6.40 -3.49
N GLU A 298 31.45 -5.94 -4.18
CA GLU A 298 31.91 -6.46 -5.46
C GLU A 298 32.27 -7.95 -5.43
N ARG A 299 32.48 -8.51 -4.23
CA ARG A 299 32.74 -9.94 -3.99
C ARG A 299 31.49 -10.81 -4.14
N LEU A 300 30.29 -10.23 -4.01
CA LEU A 300 29.01 -10.93 -4.04
C LEU A 300 28.49 -11.12 -5.48
N THR A 301 29.31 -11.65 -6.39
CA THR A 301 29.01 -11.73 -7.83
C THR A 301 27.75 -12.52 -8.20
N CYS A 302 27.26 -13.37 -7.29
CA CYS A 302 26.03 -14.14 -7.44
C CYS A 302 24.76 -13.39 -7.00
N LEU A 303 24.89 -12.19 -6.45
CA LEU A 303 23.78 -11.43 -5.86
C LEU A 303 22.76 -11.01 -6.93
N GLN A 304 21.49 -11.24 -6.60
CA GLN A 304 20.33 -10.88 -7.41
C GLN A 304 19.42 -9.88 -6.70
N THR A 305 19.21 -10.06 -5.40
CA THR A 305 18.37 -9.15 -4.59
C THR A 305 19.22 -8.45 -3.56
N LEU A 306 19.20 -7.12 -3.60
CA LEU A 306 19.84 -6.22 -2.65
C LEU A 306 18.77 -5.30 -2.06
N PRO A 307 18.71 -5.11 -0.72
CA PRO A 307 17.64 -4.31 -0.12
C PRO A 307 17.76 -2.82 -0.48
N HIS A 308 18.96 -2.27 -0.34
CA HIS A 308 19.35 -0.92 -0.78
C HIS A 308 20.88 -0.83 -0.72
N PHE A 309 21.46 0.16 -1.39
CA PHE A 309 22.88 0.43 -1.39
C PHE A 309 23.13 1.92 -1.09
N VAL A 310 23.99 2.21 -0.14
CA VAL A 310 24.34 3.58 0.24
C VAL A 310 25.78 3.84 -0.18
N VAL A 311 25.95 4.84 -1.05
CA VAL A 311 27.26 5.35 -1.45
C VAL A 311 27.79 6.23 -0.31
N SER A 312 29.01 5.95 0.12
CA SER A 312 29.72 6.76 1.12
C SER A 312 31.22 6.64 0.90
N ARG A 313 31.88 7.78 0.66
CA ARG A 313 33.34 7.80 0.50
C ARG A 313 34.06 7.45 1.80
N GLU A 314 33.57 7.97 2.92
CA GLU A 314 34.18 7.76 4.24
C GLU A 314 34.23 6.29 4.63
N HIS A 315 33.21 5.53 4.22
CA HIS A 315 33.09 4.10 4.49
C HIS A 315 33.52 3.21 3.32
N ASN A 316 34.22 3.75 2.30
CA ASN A 316 34.69 3.01 1.12
C ASN A 316 33.58 2.22 0.39
N CYS A 317 32.36 2.75 0.37
CA CYS A 317 31.22 2.21 -0.36
C CYS A 317 31.03 3.03 -1.64
N PHE A 318 31.60 2.57 -2.75
CA PHE A 318 31.59 3.26 -4.03
C PHE A 318 30.56 2.65 -4.97
N VAL A 319 29.85 3.49 -5.73
CA VAL A 319 28.85 3.03 -6.72
C VAL A 319 29.48 2.13 -7.80
N SER A 320 30.76 2.33 -8.09
CA SER A 320 31.54 1.53 -9.05
C SER A 320 31.65 0.05 -8.65
N GLN A 321 31.54 -0.29 -7.35
CA GLN A 321 31.59 -1.66 -6.86
C GLN A 321 30.39 -2.50 -7.35
N LEU A 322 29.28 -1.86 -7.73
CA LEU A 322 28.12 -2.53 -8.33
C LEU A 322 28.41 -3.07 -9.74
N GLY A 323 29.52 -2.65 -10.37
CA GLY A 323 29.90 -3.07 -11.72
C GLY A 323 30.04 -4.59 -11.88
N GLY A 324 30.50 -5.29 -10.84
CA GLY A 324 30.66 -6.75 -10.85
C GLY A 324 29.36 -7.55 -10.68
N LEU A 325 28.27 -6.90 -10.24
CA LEU A 325 27.02 -7.55 -9.81
C LEU A 325 26.02 -7.67 -10.97
N LYS A 326 26.33 -8.49 -11.97
CA LYS A 326 25.57 -8.55 -13.24
C LYS A 326 24.14 -9.04 -13.11
N ASN A 327 23.85 -9.86 -12.10
CA ASN A 327 22.56 -10.54 -11.95
C ASN A 327 21.55 -9.78 -11.08
N LEU A 328 21.88 -8.56 -10.61
CA LEU A 328 20.96 -7.75 -9.81
C LEU A 328 19.65 -7.54 -10.55
N GLY A 329 18.54 -7.72 -9.84
CA GLY A 329 17.20 -7.64 -10.38
C GLY A 329 16.15 -7.23 -9.34
N GLY A 330 14.93 -7.04 -9.81
CA GLY A 330 13.83 -6.51 -8.99
C GLY A 330 14.04 -5.02 -8.69
N THR A 331 14.05 -4.65 -7.41
CA THR A 331 14.21 -3.27 -6.94
C THR A 331 15.66 -2.99 -6.56
N LEU A 332 16.25 -1.92 -7.08
CA LEU A 332 17.55 -1.41 -6.68
C LEU A 332 17.43 0.03 -6.18
N ASP A 333 17.66 0.22 -4.89
CA ASP A 333 17.66 1.54 -4.27
C ASP A 333 19.09 2.02 -4.03
N LEU A 334 19.48 3.13 -4.64
CA LEU A 334 20.79 3.77 -4.49
C LEU A 334 20.65 5.10 -3.73
N TYR A 335 21.28 5.19 -2.57
CA TYR A 335 21.31 6.38 -1.71
C TYR A 335 22.72 6.99 -1.66
N GLY A 336 22.81 8.24 -1.22
CA GLY A 336 24.10 8.92 -1.02
C GLY A 336 24.80 9.28 -2.33
N LEU A 337 24.07 9.44 -3.43
CA LEU A 337 24.68 9.70 -4.74
C LEU A 337 25.45 11.03 -4.83
N SER A 338 25.24 11.95 -3.88
CA SER A 338 26.04 13.17 -3.74
C SER A 338 27.50 12.94 -3.31
N ASP A 339 27.88 11.70 -2.98
CA ASP A 339 29.26 11.29 -2.75
C ASP A 339 29.99 10.81 -4.01
N VAL A 340 29.32 10.66 -5.14
CA VAL A 340 29.94 10.21 -6.40
C VAL A 340 30.72 11.37 -7.04
N SER A 341 31.94 11.10 -7.54
CA SER A 341 32.86 12.17 -7.94
C SER A 341 32.70 12.65 -9.38
N ASN A 342 32.26 11.79 -10.30
CA ASN A 342 32.16 12.12 -11.72
C ASN A 342 31.39 11.04 -12.50
N MET A 343 31.13 11.33 -13.78
CA MET A 343 30.49 10.44 -14.73
C MET A 343 31.22 9.09 -14.87
N GLU A 344 32.56 9.06 -14.85
CA GLU A 344 33.36 7.86 -15.06
C GLU A 344 33.14 6.84 -13.92
N GLU A 345 33.09 7.32 -12.67
CA GLU A 345 32.79 6.50 -11.50
C GLU A 345 31.37 5.93 -11.55
N SER A 346 30.35 6.76 -11.84
CA SER A 346 28.96 6.30 -11.98
C SER A 346 28.81 5.29 -13.12
N SER A 347 29.50 5.49 -14.24
CA SER A 347 29.44 4.59 -15.40
C SER A 347 29.98 3.20 -15.08
N LYS A 348 30.92 3.08 -14.14
CA LYS A 348 31.46 1.78 -13.69
C LYS A 348 30.41 0.93 -12.97
N ALA A 349 29.30 1.51 -12.51
CA ALA A 349 28.17 0.76 -11.96
C ALA A 349 27.48 -0.14 -13.00
N LYS A 350 27.62 0.16 -14.30
CA LYS A 350 27.11 -0.67 -15.41
C LYS A 350 25.63 -1.03 -15.24
N LEU A 351 24.79 -0.06 -14.91
CA LEU A 351 23.34 -0.28 -14.72
C LEU A 351 22.65 -0.70 -16.03
N CYS A 352 23.18 -0.27 -17.18
CA CYS A 352 22.71 -0.66 -18.50
C CYS A 352 22.92 -2.14 -18.83
N GLU A 353 23.82 -2.86 -18.14
CA GLU A 353 24.03 -4.29 -18.32
C GLU A 353 23.09 -5.14 -17.43
N LYS A 354 22.35 -4.52 -16.50
CA LYS A 354 21.54 -5.19 -15.47
C LYS A 354 20.06 -5.23 -15.87
N PHE A 355 19.74 -6.09 -16.85
CA PHE A 355 18.41 -6.19 -17.45
C PHE A 355 17.30 -6.68 -16.51
N ASN A 356 17.65 -7.32 -15.38
CA ASN A 356 16.68 -7.85 -14.41
C ASN A 356 16.10 -6.76 -13.47
N ILE A 357 16.66 -5.53 -13.47
CA ILE A 357 16.18 -4.43 -12.64
C ILE A 357 14.87 -3.88 -13.22
N GLN A 358 13.82 -3.91 -12.41
CA GLN A 358 12.49 -3.40 -12.76
C GLN A 358 12.19 -2.04 -12.12
N CYS A 359 12.69 -1.81 -10.91
CA CYS A 359 12.50 -0.58 -10.15
C CYS A 359 13.86 -0.02 -9.73
N LEU A 360 14.10 1.27 -9.98
CA LEU A 360 15.35 1.95 -9.64
C LEU A 360 15.05 3.25 -8.88
N LEU A 361 15.62 3.38 -7.69
CA LEU A 361 15.65 4.63 -6.93
C LEU A 361 17.07 5.21 -6.96
N LEU A 362 17.18 6.48 -7.34
CA LEU A 362 18.40 7.27 -7.31
C LEU A 362 18.21 8.44 -6.35
N ASP A 363 18.84 8.39 -5.18
CA ASP A 363 18.70 9.38 -4.11
C ASP A 363 20.05 10.05 -3.77
N TRP A 364 20.10 11.37 -3.95
CA TRP A 364 21.28 12.20 -3.66
C TRP A 364 21.35 12.71 -2.22
N SER A 365 20.33 12.46 -1.39
CA SER A 365 20.34 12.85 0.02
C SER A 365 21.45 12.15 0.80
N ASN A 366 22.19 12.92 1.59
CA ASN A 366 23.22 12.40 2.50
C ASN A 366 22.73 12.46 3.96
N ASN A 367 23.33 11.65 4.84
CA ASN A 367 22.95 11.58 6.26
C ASN A 367 23.41 12.80 7.08
N GLU A 368 24.27 13.63 6.52
CA GLU A 368 24.78 14.84 7.16
C GLU A 368 24.09 16.05 6.53
N ASP A 369 23.09 16.57 7.25
CA ASP A 369 22.51 17.89 7.04
C ASP A 369 23.58 18.94 7.33
N GLU A 370 24.52 19.12 6.41
CA GLU A 370 25.36 20.31 6.24
C GLU A 370 26.38 20.01 5.14
N ARG A 371 26.07 20.42 3.91
CA ARG A 371 27.14 20.63 2.92
C ARG A 371 27.05 22.03 2.38
N GLU A 372 28.13 22.75 2.65
CA GLU A 372 28.64 23.87 1.87
C GLU A 372 28.49 23.57 0.37
N ILE A 373 28.33 24.64 -0.39
CA ILE A 373 28.13 24.66 -1.85
C ILE A 373 29.32 23.97 -2.54
N ARG A 374 29.30 22.63 -2.62
CA ARG A 374 30.17 21.89 -3.54
C ARG A 374 29.72 22.19 -4.96
N GLU A 375 30.66 22.25 -5.90
CA GLU A 375 30.35 22.24 -7.33
C GLU A 375 29.47 21.02 -7.63
N CYS A 376 28.27 21.26 -8.18
CA CYS A 376 27.27 20.23 -8.40
C CYS A 376 27.65 19.43 -9.65
N ASN A 377 28.17 18.23 -9.46
CA ASN A 377 28.46 17.25 -10.51
C ASN A 377 27.30 16.24 -10.70
N ASP A 378 26.14 16.47 -10.05
CA ASP A 378 25.01 15.54 -10.07
C ASP A 378 24.56 15.20 -11.50
N GLU A 379 24.61 16.17 -12.43
CA GLU A 379 24.26 15.96 -13.85
C GLU A 379 25.16 14.89 -14.50
N ASP A 380 26.48 15.02 -14.33
CA ASP A 380 27.47 14.06 -14.83
C ASP A 380 27.28 12.68 -14.20
N VAL A 381 27.01 12.65 -12.89
CA VAL A 381 26.74 11.41 -12.15
C VAL A 381 25.48 10.73 -12.69
N MET A 382 24.40 11.48 -12.89
CA MET A 382 23.14 10.95 -13.42
C MET A 382 23.30 10.43 -14.86
N GLU A 383 24.06 11.12 -15.71
CA GLU A 383 24.33 10.69 -17.09
C GLU A 383 25.09 9.35 -17.10
N GLY A 384 26.03 9.16 -16.17
CA GLY A 384 26.76 7.90 -16.01
C GLY A 384 25.92 6.74 -15.42
N LEU A 385 24.84 7.03 -14.69
CA LEU A 385 23.94 6.03 -14.09
C LEU A 385 22.85 5.54 -15.06
N LYS A 386 23.16 5.40 -16.35
CA LYS A 386 22.22 4.94 -17.37
C LYS A 386 21.67 3.53 -17.07
N PRO A 387 20.37 3.37 -16.80
CA PRO A 387 19.75 2.06 -16.55
C PRO A 387 19.46 1.29 -17.84
N HIS A 388 19.12 0.01 -17.69
CA HIS A 388 18.62 -0.80 -18.81
C HIS A 388 17.23 -0.31 -19.26
N THR A 389 16.94 -0.37 -20.56
CA THR A 389 15.67 0.09 -21.17
C THR A 389 14.42 -0.72 -20.80
N TYR A 390 14.56 -1.79 -20.00
CA TYR A 390 13.45 -2.62 -19.50
C TYR A 390 12.91 -2.12 -18.15
N LEU A 391 13.50 -1.08 -17.59
CA LEU A 391 13.08 -0.45 -16.35
C LEU A 391 11.59 -0.05 -16.43
N LYS A 392 10.82 -0.42 -15.40
CA LYS A 392 9.39 -0.13 -15.26
C LYS A 392 9.14 1.05 -14.33
N GLU A 393 9.95 1.24 -13.29
CA GLU A 393 9.82 2.33 -12.33
C GLU A 393 11.15 3.04 -12.11
N LEU A 394 11.11 4.38 -12.15
CA LEU A 394 12.25 5.24 -11.88
C LEU A 394 11.86 6.29 -10.83
N SER A 395 12.60 6.34 -9.74
CA SER A 395 12.47 7.38 -8.72
C SER A 395 13.77 8.17 -8.61
N ILE A 396 13.70 9.49 -8.73
CA ILE A 396 14.83 10.41 -8.59
C ILE A 396 14.53 11.32 -7.41
N VAL A 397 15.42 11.35 -6.42
CA VAL A 397 15.21 12.03 -5.14
C VAL A 397 16.39 12.93 -4.81
N SER A 398 16.10 14.15 -4.36
CA SER A 398 17.08 15.15 -3.87
C SER A 398 18.18 15.53 -4.88
N PHE A 399 17.90 15.39 -6.19
CA PHE A 399 18.83 15.74 -7.27
C PHE A 399 19.03 17.26 -7.37
N LYS A 400 20.29 17.72 -7.37
CA LYS A 400 20.65 19.16 -7.37
C LYS A 400 21.17 19.66 -8.73
N GLY A 401 21.10 18.85 -9.78
CA GLY A 401 21.39 19.28 -11.15
C GLY A 401 20.28 20.16 -11.74
N ARG A 402 20.60 20.95 -12.77
CA ARG A 402 19.64 21.78 -13.52
C ARG A 402 18.90 20.98 -14.58
N LYS A 403 19.56 19.99 -15.18
CA LYS A 403 19.02 19.15 -16.26
C LYS A 403 19.06 17.68 -15.90
N PHE A 404 18.03 16.97 -16.37
CA PHE A 404 17.94 15.52 -16.28
C PHE A 404 18.79 14.86 -17.36
N ALA A 405 19.27 13.65 -17.09
CA ALA A 405 20.08 12.89 -18.02
C ALA A 405 19.34 12.53 -19.32
N SER A 406 20.09 12.47 -20.42
CA SER A 406 19.55 12.30 -21.78
C SER A 406 18.80 10.96 -21.95
N TRP A 407 19.27 9.92 -21.24
CA TRP A 407 18.77 8.56 -21.36
C TRP A 407 17.35 8.36 -20.82
N ILE A 408 16.82 9.28 -19.99
CA ILE A 408 15.46 9.17 -19.42
C ILE A 408 14.41 9.09 -20.54
N THR A 409 14.64 9.82 -21.63
CA THR A 409 13.78 9.82 -22.82
C THR A 409 13.77 8.49 -23.57
N MET A 410 14.77 7.62 -23.35
CA MET A 410 14.88 6.33 -24.02
C MET A 410 14.13 5.20 -23.29
N MET A 411 13.49 5.48 -22.15
CA MET A 411 12.88 4.48 -21.27
C MET A 411 11.47 4.06 -21.73
N MET A 412 11.38 3.41 -22.91
CA MET A 412 10.11 3.03 -23.56
C MET A 412 9.23 2.07 -22.76
N ASN A 413 9.80 1.38 -21.76
CA ASN A 413 9.09 0.46 -20.88
C ASN A 413 8.67 1.08 -19.53
N LEU A 414 8.98 2.35 -19.30
CA LEU A 414 8.69 3.04 -18.05
C LEU A 414 7.17 3.15 -17.85
N VAL A 415 6.70 2.66 -16.71
CA VAL A 415 5.30 2.69 -16.27
C VAL A 415 5.09 3.79 -15.24
N LYS A 416 6.07 4.02 -14.37
CA LYS A 416 5.98 5.00 -13.28
C LYS A 416 7.26 5.80 -13.15
N ILE A 417 7.11 7.11 -12.98
CA ILE A 417 8.22 8.00 -12.64
C ILE A 417 7.89 8.87 -11.43
N THR A 418 8.84 8.96 -10.49
CA THR A 418 8.76 9.84 -9.33
C THR A 418 9.94 10.80 -9.32
N LEU A 419 9.68 12.11 -9.28
CA LEU A 419 10.69 13.15 -9.11
C LEU A 419 10.41 13.84 -7.77
N LYS A 420 11.33 13.77 -6.82
CA LYS A 420 11.13 14.28 -5.46
C LYS A 420 12.29 15.19 -5.04
N ASP A 421 11.98 16.38 -4.55
CA ASP A 421 12.95 17.34 -4.01
C ASP A 421 14.06 17.73 -5.00
N CYS A 422 13.78 17.67 -6.32
CA CYS A 422 14.68 18.09 -7.39
C CYS A 422 14.67 19.63 -7.55
N SER A 423 14.98 20.33 -6.47
CA SER A 423 14.71 21.77 -6.29
C SER A 423 15.43 22.70 -7.26
N ARG A 424 16.57 22.28 -7.84
CA ARG A 424 17.39 23.10 -8.76
C ARG A 424 17.06 22.90 -10.24
N CYS A 425 16.23 21.94 -10.60
CA CYS A 425 15.92 21.65 -12.00
C CYS A 425 15.15 22.80 -12.66
N ASP A 426 15.55 23.14 -13.89
CA ASP A 426 14.94 24.23 -14.66
C ASP A 426 13.60 23.81 -15.31
N GLY A 427 13.37 22.50 -15.45
CA GLY A 427 12.16 21.94 -16.06
C GLY A 427 12.05 20.43 -15.88
N PHE A 428 11.02 19.85 -16.50
CA PHE A 428 10.75 18.41 -16.48
C PHE A 428 11.47 17.68 -17.61
N PRO A 429 11.78 16.38 -17.44
CA PRO A 429 12.24 15.57 -18.57
C PRO A 429 11.12 15.46 -19.63
N PRO A 430 11.46 15.44 -20.94
CA PRO A 430 10.49 15.25 -22.00
C PRO A 430 10.02 13.78 -22.06
N LEU A 431 8.84 13.48 -21.49
CA LEU A 431 8.34 12.11 -21.34
C LEU A 431 7.06 11.82 -22.16
N GLY A 432 6.55 12.80 -22.91
CA GLY A 432 5.25 12.67 -23.57
C GLY A 432 5.18 11.62 -24.67
N HIS A 433 6.31 11.20 -25.24
CA HIS A 433 6.34 10.12 -26.23
C HIS A 433 6.35 8.71 -25.62
N LEU A 434 6.44 8.57 -24.29
CA LEU A 434 6.56 7.27 -23.62
C LEU A 434 5.23 6.49 -23.65
N PRO A 435 5.16 5.31 -24.30
CA PRO A 435 3.89 4.65 -24.58
C PRO A 435 3.29 3.91 -23.38
N LYS A 436 4.10 3.55 -22.37
CA LYS A 436 3.67 2.74 -21.21
C LYS A 436 3.55 3.53 -19.92
N LEU A 437 3.88 4.82 -19.91
CA LEU A 437 3.86 5.66 -18.71
C LEU A 437 2.41 5.84 -18.24
N ARG A 438 2.11 5.39 -17.02
CA ARG A 438 0.78 5.44 -16.39
C ARG A 438 0.73 6.41 -15.22
N GLU A 439 1.84 6.53 -14.49
CA GLU A 439 1.90 7.34 -13.29
C GLU A 439 3.13 8.26 -13.30
N MET A 440 2.88 9.54 -13.04
CA MET A 440 3.90 10.56 -12.92
C MET A 440 3.67 11.35 -11.64
N VAL A 441 4.64 11.26 -10.72
CA VAL A 441 4.60 11.91 -9.42
C VAL A 441 5.75 12.91 -9.32
N ILE A 442 5.41 14.17 -9.10
CA ILE A 442 6.36 15.27 -8.98
C ILE A 442 6.14 15.93 -7.64
N PHE A 443 7.20 16.03 -6.85
CA PHE A 443 7.19 16.63 -5.53
C PHE A 443 8.41 17.56 -5.35
N GLY A 444 8.20 18.79 -4.86
CA GLY A 444 9.29 19.64 -4.36
C GLY A 444 10.25 20.19 -5.42
N MET A 445 9.81 20.42 -6.66
CA MET A 445 10.61 21.07 -7.71
C MET A 445 10.40 22.59 -7.72
N HIS A 446 11.01 23.29 -6.77
CA HIS A 446 10.73 24.71 -6.53
C HIS A 446 11.20 25.68 -7.63
N ASN A 447 12.21 25.36 -8.45
CA ASN A 447 12.71 26.27 -9.49
C ASN A 447 11.88 26.29 -10.77
N VAL A 448 11.01 25.29 -10.98
CA VAL A 448 10.21 25.21 -12.19
C VAL A 448 9.18 26.32 -12.20
N LYS A 449 9.30 27.24 -13.16
CA LYS A 449 8.36 28.36 -13.35
C LYS A 449 7.28 28.09 -14.39
N VAL A 450 7.63 27.36 -15.46
CA VAL A 450 6.74 27.16 -16.59
C VAL A 450 6.76 25.69 -17.02
N ILE A 451 5.59 25.08 -17.16
CA ILE A 451 5.42 23.82 -17.90
C ILE A 451 5.24 24.18 -19.37
N GLY A 452 6.35 24.19 -20.12
CA GLY A 452 6.39 24.50 -21.55
C GLY A 452 6.33 23.27 -22.46
N ARG A 453 6.55 23.47 -23.77
CA ARG A 453 6.55 22.39 -24.80
C ARG A 453 7.54 21.27 -24.48
N ASP A 454 8.64 21.61 -23.80
CA ASP A 454 9.69 20.67 -23.38
C ASP A 454 9.14 19.56 -22.47
N PHE A 455 8.02 19.81 -21.76
CA PHE A 455 7.34 18.79 -20.96
C PHE A 455 6.89 17.59 -21.80
N CYS A 456 6.51 17.81 -23.05
CA CYS A 456 5.94 16.77 -23.90
C CYS A 456 6.97 16.00 -24.72
N GLY A 457 8.18 16.56 -24.91
CA GLY A 457 9.17 15.99 -25.82
C GLY A 457 8.83 16.21 -27.28
N GLY A 458 9.87 16.47 -28.09
CA GLY A 458 9.73 16.68 -29.52
C GLY A 458 9.22 15.42 -30.23
N MET A 459 8.16 15.60 -31.02
CA MET A 459 7.41 14.64 -31.85
C MET A 459 6.40 13.73 -31.10
N PRO A 460 5.09 13.86 -31.41
CA PRO A 460 4.04 13.03 -30.82
C PRO A 460 4.10 11.58 -31.30
N SER A 461 3.60 10.65 -30.47
CA SER A 461 3.44 9.24 -30.85
C SER A 461 2.37 9.11 -31.93
N SER A 462 2.71 8.56 -33.09
CA SER A 462 1.76 8.27 -34.16
C SER A 462 1.03 6.96 -33.89
N SER A 463 -0.25 7.04 -33.54
CA SER A 463 -1.18 5.90 -33.63
C SER A 463 -1.97 6.00 -34.92
N SER A 464 -1.95 4.95 -35.76
CA SER A 464 -2.81 4.84 -36.93
C SER A 464 -4.18 4.31 -36.50
N GLU A 465 -5.21 5.16 -36.49
CA GLU A 465 -6.60 4.70 -36.45
C GLU A 465 -7.16 4.70 -37.87
N LEU A 466 -7.76 3.56 -38.27
CA LEU A 466 -8.47 3.43 -39.55
C LEU A 466 -9.86 4.05 -39.38
N SER A 467 -10.12 5.17 -40.06
CA SER A 467 -11.48 5.69 -40.22
C SER A 467 -12.15 5.09 -41.48
N ASP A 468 -13.48 4.92 -41.43
CA ASP A 468 -14.34 4.33 -42.48
C ASP A 468 -14.34 5.10 -43.82
N SER A 469 -13.51 6.14 -43.98
CA SER A 469 -13.39 6.94 -45.20
C SER A 469 -11.96 7.00 -45.73
N GLY A 470 -11.25 5.87 -45.82
CA GLY A 470 -10.06 5.68 -46.68
C GLY A 470 -8.86 6.64 -46.54
N SER A 471 -8.89 7.62 -45.63
CA SER A 471 -7.77 8.52 -45.32
C SER A 471 -7.20 8.17 -43.95
N VAL A 472 -5.88 7.97 -43.91
CA VAL A 472 -5.16 7.71 -42.66
C VAL A 472 -5.06 9.01 -41.89
N LYS A 473 -5.95 9.24 -40.91
CA LYS A 473 -5.75 10.28 -39.90
C LYS A 473 -4.76 9.77 -38.86
N THR A 474 -3.50 10.15 -39.00
CA THR A 474 -2.49 9.92 -37.96
C THR A 474 -2.79 10.83 -36.78
N VAL A 475 -3.47 10.31 -35.75
CA VAL A 475 -3.68 11.08 -34.51
C VAL A 475 -2.40 10.98 -33.70
N ALA A 476 -1.57 12.02 -33.85
CA ALA A 476 -0.48 12.32 -32.94
C ALA A 476 -1.06 12.48 -31.52
N THR A 477 -0.61 11.69 -30.55
CA THR A 477 -0.99 11.87 -29.13
C THR A 477 0.26 11.93 -28.25
N MET A 478 0.18 12.69 -27.16
CA MET A 478 1.19 12.71 -26.11
C MET A 478 0.64 11.99 -24.88
N TYR A 479 1.53 11.46 -24.05
CA TYR A 479 1.22 10.67 -22.85
C TYR A 479 0.08 9.66 -23.06
N PRO A 480 0.18 8.75 -24.05
CA PRO A 480 -0.95 7.95 -24.53
C PRO A 480 -1.50 6.95 -23.50
N SER A 481 -0.79 6.73 -22.40
CA SER A 481 -1.15 5.79 -21.32
C SER A 481 -1.23 6.43 -19.94
N LEU A 482 -1.00 7.74 -19.80
CA LEU A 482 -0.91 8.37 -18.47
C LEU A 482 -2.29 8.43 -17.82
N THR A 483 -2.44 7.79 -16.67
CA THR A 483 -3.68 7.73 -15.89
C THR A 483 -3.64 8.61 -14.64
N THR A 484 -2.44 8.82 -14.08
CA THR A 484 -2.25 9.54 -12.82
C THR A 484 -1.14 10.58 -12.98
N LEU A 485 -1.47 11.84 -12.68
CA LEU A 485 -0.51 12.95 -12.61
C LEU A 485 -0.65 13.64 -11.25
N ILE A 486 0.47 13.70 -10.51
CA ILE A 486 0.54 14.36 -9.19
C ILE A 486 1.62 15.43 -9.26
N LEU A 487 1.24 16.68 -9.04
CA LEU A 487 2.11 17.84 -8.92
C LEU A 487 1.98 18.38 -7.49
N GLN A 488 3.05 18.30 -6.70
CA GLN A 488 3.03 18.72 -5.30
C GLN A 488 4.24 19.60 -4.95
N GLY A 489 4.01 20.73 -4.28
CA GLY A 489 5.08 21.59 -3.76
C GLY A 489 5.88 22.33 -4.85
N LEU A 490 5.25 22.70 -5.96
CA LEU A 490 5.87 23.49 -7.03
C LEU A 490 5.68 24.99 -6.77
N SER A 491 6.47 25.52 -5.83
CA SER A 491 6.23 26.86 -5.23
C SER A 491 6.38 28.05 -6.19
N ASN A 492 7.21 27.94 -7.24
CA ASN A 492 7.39 29.00 -8.24
C ASN A 492 6.72 28.71 -9.58
N LEU A 493 5.94 27.63 -9.69
CA LEU A 493 5.24 27.33 -10.93
C LEU A 493 4.15 28.37 -11.17
N GLU A 494 4.30 29.16 -12.23
CA GLU A 494 3.44 30.28 -12.60
C GLU A 494 2.49 29.88 -13.74
N GLU A 495 3.00 29.20 -14.76
CA GLU A 495 2.26 28.90 -16.00
C GLU A 495 2.41 27.45 -16.45
N TRP A 496 1.31 26.86 -16.95
CA TRP A 496 1.33 25.65 -17.74
C TRP A 496 0.75 25.95 -19.13
N LEU A 497 1.63 25.96 -20.14
CA LEU A 497 1.35 26.43 -21.49
C LEU A 497 0.83 25.34 -22.43
N GLU A 498 0.01 25.72 -23.41
CA GLU A 498 -0.45 24.80 -24.46
C GLU A 498 0.73 24.32 -25.32
N PRO A 499 0.87 23.00 -25.57
CA PRO A 499 1.83 22.53 -26.54
C PRO A 499 1.37 22.91 -27.94
N ILE A 500 1.95 23.99 -28.50
CA ILE A 500 1.71 24.37 -29.90
C ILE A 500 2.45 23.34 -30.78
N ILE A 501 1.70 22.41 -31.38
CA ILE A 501 2.21 21.46 -32.36
C ILE A 501 1.89 22.00 -33.74
N THR A 502 2.89 22.56 -34.42
CA THR A 502 2.80 22.91 -35.84
C THR A 502 2.91 21.63 -36.65
N THR A 503 1.79 20.98 -36.97
CA THR A 503 1.75 20.07 -38.11
C THR A 503 1.88 20.93 -39.36
N GLY A 504 2.84 20.64 -40.24
CA GLY A 504 3.11 21.42 -41.46
C GLY A 504 2.03 21.32 -42.56
N GLY A 505 0.76 21.28 -42.18
CA GLY A 505 -0.40 21.29 -43.07
C GLY A 505 -1.50 22.17 -42.46
N GLU A 506 -2.30 22.79 -43.32
CA GLU A 506 -3.24 23.89 -43.03
C GLU A 506 -4.40 23.56 -42.06
N ASP A 507 -4.45 22.35 -41.50
CA ASP A 507 -5.42 21.98 -40.46
C ASP A 507 -4.79 22.03 -39.07
N GLN A 508 -5.18 23.04 -38.28
CA GLN A 508 -4.90 23.16 -36.84
C GLN A 508 -5.67 22.08 -36.05
N SER A 509 -5.33 20.81 -36.24
CA SER A 509 -5.88 19.69 -35.48
C SER A 509 -5.28 19.67 -34.07
N MET A 510 -6.07 19.99 -33.05
CA MET A 510 -5.69 19.87 -31.63
C MET A 510 -5.25 18.43 -31.30
N VAL A 511 -3.99 18.26 -30.90
CA VAL A 511 -3.46 16.99 -30.40
C VAL A 511 -3.86 16.82 -28.93
N PRO A 512 -4.54 15.72 -28.55
CA PRO A 512 -4.83 15.44 -27.15
C PRO A 512 -3.53 15.11 -26.40
N VAL A 513 -3.27 15.86 -25.33
CA VAL A 513 -2.02 15.77 -24.55
C VAL A 513 -2.06 14.69 -23.47
N LEU A 514 -3.22 14.46 -22.85
CA LEU A 514 -3.41 13.51 -21.74
C LEU A 514 -4.70 12.68 -21.92
N PRO A 515 -4.81 11.84 -22.96
CA PRO A 515 -6.09 11.24 -23.39
C PRO A 515 -6.70 10.23 -22.40
N LYS A 516 -5.92 9.65 -21.49
CA LYS A 516 -6.35 8.61 -20.53
C LYS A 516 -6.28 9.03 -19.06
N LEU A 517 -6.13 10.33 -18.79
CA LEU A 517 -5.97 10.82 -17.42
C LEU A 517 -7.24 10.58 -16.60
N LYS A 518 -7.07 9.91 -15.46
CA LYS A 518 -8.15 9.58 -14.50
C LYS A 518 -7.98 10.31 -13.18
N VAL A 519 -6.75 10.55 -12.75
CA VAL A 519 -6.42 11.19 -11.48
C VAL A 519 -5.49 12.37 -11.72
N LEU A 520 -5.91 13.56 -11.30
CA LEU A 520 -5.10 14.76 -11.29
C LEU A 520 -5.03 15.32 -9.88
N LYS A 521 -3.81 15.48 -9.35
CA LYS A 521 -3.57 16.12 -8.05
C LYS A 521 -2.62 17.30 -8.21
N ILE A 522 -3.05 18.48 -7.78
CA ILE A 522 -2.26 19.71 -7.76
C ILE A 522 -2.27 20.22 -6.32
N GLU A 523 -1.13 20.15 -5.64
CA GLU A 523 -1.04 20.44 -4.22
C GLU A 523 0.11 21.41 -3.93
N ARG A 524 -0.15 22.49 -3.19
CA ARG A 524 0.88 23.47 -2.79
C ARG A 524 1.61 24.08 -4.00
N CYS A 525 0.85 24.55 -4.99
CA CYS A 525 1.34 25.24 -6.20
C CYS A 525 0.80 26.68 -6.25
N PRO A 526 1.13 27.54 -5.28
CA PRO A 526 0.43 28.80 -5.02
C PRO A 526 0.41 29.78 -6.21
N LYS A 527 1.53 29.88 -6.96
CA LYS A 527 1.68 30.84 -8.06
C LYS A 527 1.06 30.39 -9.38
N LEU A 528 0.55 29.16 -9.47
CA LEU A 528 0.04 28.64 -10.74
C LEU A 528 -1.25 29.40 -11.08
N THR A 529 -1.27 30.04 -12.24
CA THR A 529 -2.40 30.87 -12.71
C THR A 529 -3.08 30.28 -13.94
N MET A 530 -2.33 29.56 -14.77
CA MET A 530 -2.81 29.05 -16.06
C MET A 530 -2.55 27.56 -16.23
N ILE A 531 -3.53 26.84 -16.76
CA ILE A 531 -3.38 25.45 -17.22
C ILE A 531 -4.03 25.29 -18.60
N PRO A 532 -3.47 24.48 -19.52
CA PRO A 532 -3.86 24.53 -20.91
C PRO A 532 -5.24 23.90 -21.13
N SER A 533 -6.08 24.57 -21.91
CA SER A 533 -7.48 24.17 -22.12
C SER A 533 -7.61 22.87 -22.94
N THR A 534 -6.58 22.53 -23.71
CA THR A 534 -6.44 21.34 -24.57
C THR A 534 -5.92 20.10 -23.86
N VAL A 535 -5.25 20.27 -22.73
CA VAL A 535 -4.85 19.17 -21.84
C VAL A 535 -6.09 18.45 -21.31
N PHE A 536 -7.24 19.14 -21.25
CA PHE A 536 -8.46 18.70 -20.61
C PHE A 536 -9.58 18.21 -21.54
N LEU A 537 -9.27 17.49 -22.62
CA LEU A 537 -10.29 16.71 -23.37
C LEU A 537 -10.88 15.53 -22.52
N VAL A 538 -11.00 15.70 -21.19
CA VAL A 538 -11.15 14.61 -20.23
C VAL A 538 -12.63 14.29 -19.98
N SER A 539 -13.24 13.64 -20.96
CA SER A 539 -14.43 12.83 -20.70
C SER A 539 -14.16 11.69 -19.70
N GLN A 540 -12.89 11.45 -19.32
CA GLN A 540 -12.48 10.33 -18.46
C GLN A 540 -11.97 10.69 -17.05
N LEU A 541 -11.81 11.97 -16.67
CA LEU A 541 -11.26 12.33 -15.36
C LEU A 541 -12.20 11.88 -14.23
N LYS A 542 -11.68 11.13 -13.26
CA LYS A 542 -12.46 10.55 -12.16
C LYS A 542 -12.16 11.16 -10.80
N GLU A 543 -10.93 11.60 -10.58
CA GLU A 543 -10.50 12.20 -9.32
C GLU A 543 -9.74 13.50 -9.59
N LEU A 544 -10.18 14.57 -8.95
CA LEU A 544 -9.51 15.87 -8.94
C LEU A 544 -9.21 16.27 -7.50
N VAL A 545 -7.93 16.48 -7.20
CA VAL A 545 -7.47 17.00 -5.90
C VAL A 545 -6.72 18.29 -6.12
N ILE A 546 -7.17 19.37 -5.50
CA ILE A 546 -6.54 20.68 -5.55
C ILE A 546 -6.36 21.19 -4.12
N THR A 547 -5.12 21.50 -3.73
CA THR A 547 -4.84 22.02 -2.38
C THR A 547 -3.84 23.19 -2.41
N ASN A 548 -4.04 24.23 -1.60
CA ASN A 548 -3.16 25.42 -1.51
C ASN A 548 -2.84 26.03 -2.89
N LEU A 549 -3.87 26.58 -3.55
CA LEU A 549 -3.73 27.41 -4.76
C LEU A 549 -4.15 28.84 -4.42
N ASP A 550 -3.41 29.84 -4.92
CA ASP A 550 -3.71 31.26 -4.70
C ASP A 550 -4.39 31.92 -5.93
N SER A 551 -4.87 31.10 -6.88
CA SER A 551 -5.61 31.58 -8.05
C SER A 551 -6.76 30.65 -8.43
N SER A 552 -7.98 31.19 -8.52
CA SER A 552 -9.16 30.47 -9.01
C SER A 552 -9.27 30.34 -10.53
N MET A 553 -8.43 31.03 -11.33
CA MET A 553 -8.48 30.98 -12.81
C MET A 553 -8.32 29.56 -13.38
N ILE A 554 -7.56 28.72 -12.68
CA ILE A 554 -7.39 27.31 -13.04
C ILE A 554 -8.73 26.58 -12.97
N LEU A 555 -9.46 26.78 -11.88
CA LEU A 555 -10.75 26.16 -11.66
C LEU A 555 -11.77 26.68 -12.68
N GLU A 556 -11.73 27.97 -13.05
CA GLU A 556 -12.59 28.56 -14.11
C GLU A 556 -12.38 27.88 -15.46
N THR A 557 -11.12 27.57 -15.78
CA THR A 557 -10.77 26.89 -17.04
C THR A 557 -11.25 25.43 -17.03
N MET A 558 -11.15 24.77 -15.87
CA MET A 558 -11.54 23.37 -15.68
C MET A 558 -13.06 23.18 -15.58
N SER A 559 -13.78 24.10 -14.94
CA SER A 559 -15.21 23.96 -14.63
C SER A 559 -16.05 23.70 -15.87
N LYS A 560 -15.76 24.40 -16.97
CA LYS A 560 -16.54 24.35 -18.22
C LYS A 560 -16.42 23.05 -19.00
N LYS A 561 -15.42 22.20 -18.72
CA LYS A 561 -15.11 21.01 -19.54
C LYS A 561 -15.22 19.68 -18.80
N ILE A 562 -15.19 19.68 -17.47
CA ILE A 562 -15.16 18.45 -16.68
C ILE A 562 -16.58 18.05 -16.22
N SER A 563 -17.06 16.87 -16.65
CA SER A 563 -18.41 16.36 -16.33
C SER A 563 -18.47 14.91 -15.86
N SER A 564 -17.32 14.24 -15.67
CA SER A 564 -17.27 12.81 -15.37
C SER A 564 -16.58 12.44 -14.03
N LEU A 565 -16.37 13.43 -13.15
CA LEU A 565 -15.72 13.24 -11.84
C LEU A 565 -16.54 12.37 -10.91
N THR A 566 -15.86 11.48 -10.22
CA THR A 566 -16.41 10.65 -9.13
C THR A 566 -15.92 11.11 -7.76
N SER A 567 -14.78 11.79 -7.70
CA SER A 567 -14.18 12.31 -6.47
C SER A 567 -13.62 13.70 -6.70
N LEU A 568 -13.98 14.65 -5.83
CA LEU A 568 -13.50 16.03 -5.85
C LEU A 568 -13.01 16.42 -4.46
N ARG A 569 -11.75 16.87 -4.36
CA ARG A 569 -11.17 17.40 -3.12
C ARG A 569 -10.56 18.77 -3.38
N LEU A 570 -11.08 19.79 -2.69
CA LEU A 570 -10.61 21.17 -2.76
C LEU A 570 -10.21 21.63 -1.37
N ARG A 571 -8.98 22.14 -1.20
CA ARG A 571 -8.46 22.59 0.09
C ARG A 571 -7.70 23.91 0.01
N SER A 572 -8.02 24.88 0.87
CA SER A 572 -7.29 26.16 0.99
C SER A 572 -7.10 26.84 -0.37
N ILE A 573 -8.20 27.07 -1.09
CA ILE A 573 -8.17 27.85 -2.33
C ILE A 573 -8.24 29.32 -1.91
N SER A 574 -7.35 30.18 -2.39
CA SER A 574 -7.44 31.63 -2.16
C SER A 574 -7.31 32.35 -3.50
N ASP A 575 -7.70 33.61 -3.58
CA ASP A 575 -7.54 34.44 -4.79
C ASP A 575 -6.37 35.45 -4.66
N GLY A 576 -5.39 35.18 -3.79
CA GLY A 576 -4.17 35.98 -3.63
C GLY A 576 -4.39 37.36 -2.95
N ASP A 577 -5.54 37.97 -3.16
CA ASP A 577 -6.04 39.11 -2.39
C ASP A 577 -6.83 38.57 -1.21
N GLY A 578 -6.46 38.95 0.02
CA GLY A 578 -7.11 38.52 1.27
C GLY A 578 -8.59 38.92 1.45
N GLY A 579 -9.33 39.13 0.36
CA GLY A 579 -10.77 39.40 0.33
C GLY A 579 -11.60 38.17 -0.04
N SER A 580 -12.85 38.15 0.44
CA SER A 580 -13.88 37.22 -0.04
C SER A 580 -14.23 37.52 -1.49
N SER A 581 -13.54 36.92 -2.45
CA SER A 581 -13.86 37.05 -3.87
C SER A 581 -15.06 36.15 -4.23
N SER A 582 -16.01 36.71 -4.98
CA SER A 582 -17.20 36.02 -5.49
C SER A 582 -16.90 34.99 -6.57
N ASN A 583 -15.72 35.05 -7.20
CA ASN A 583 -15.37 34.20 -8.33
C ASN A 583 -15.11 32.75 -7.92
N THR A 584 -14.38 32.50 -6.83
CA THR A 584 -14.10 31.13 -6.36
C THR A 584 -15.39 30.33 -6.14
N TYR A 585 -16.42 30.97 -5.60
CA TYR A 585 -17.73 30.36 -5.39
C TYR A 585 -18.39 29.92 -6.70
N PHE A 586 -18.49 30.82 -7.68
CA PHE A 586 -19.19 30.56 -8.94
C PHE A 586 -18.61 29.36 -9.68
N VAL A 587 -17.30 29.17 -9.56
CA VAL A 587 -16.55 28.10 -10.20
C VAL A 587 -16.75 26.76 -9.52
N ILE A 588 -16.74 26.74 -8.18
CA ILE A 588 -17.04 25.52 -7.41
C ILE A 588 -18.48 25.08 -7.71
N ASP A 589 -19.44 26.02 -7.74
CA ASP A 589 -20.83 25.73 -8.08
C ASP A 589 -20.98 25.18 -9.51
N GLU A 590 -20.29 25.76 -10.49
CA GLU A 590 -20.28 25.25 -11.87
C GLU A 590 -19.69 23.84 -11.97
N LEU A 591 -18.57 23.56 -11.29
CA LEU A 591 -17.97 22.21 -11.21
C LEU A 591 -18.94 21.19 -10.61
N LEU A 592 -19.62 21.56 -9.53
CA LEU A 592 -20.58 20.67 -8.86
C LEU A 592 -21.80 20.40 -9.75
N LYS A 593 -22.33 21.43 -10.42
CA LYS A 593 -23.44 21.28 -11.38
C LYS A 593 -23.07 20.34 -12.53
N ASN A 594 -21.87 20.50 -13.09
CA ASN A 594 -21.41 19.68 -14.21
C ASN A 594 -21.15 18.21 -13.85
N ASN A 595 -20.91 17.92 -12.56
CA ASN A 595 -20.61 16.56 -12.06
C ASN A 595 -21.72 16.01 -11.14
N PHE A 596 -22.90 16.62 -11.15
CA PHE A 596 -24.00 16.33 -10.24
C PHE A 596 -24.48 14.87 -10.30
N LEU A 597 -24.40 14.23 -11.47
CA LEU A 597 -24.82 12.84 -11.71
C LEU A 597 -23.69 11.80 -11.57
N SER A 598 -22.44 12.23 -11.39
CA SER A 598 -21.27 11.34 -11.39
C SER A 598 -20.53 11.32 -10.05
N LEU A 599 -20.60 12.41 -9.28
CA LEU A 599 -19.83 12.61 -8.06
C LEU A 599 -20.31 11.69 -6.92
N LYS A 600 -19.36 10.96 -6.31
CA LYS A 600 -19.57 10.06 -5.17
C LYS A 600 -18.92 10.58 -3.88
N THR A 601 -17.79 11.28 -4.00
CA THR A 601 -17.06 11.84 -2.86
C THR A 601 -16.77 13.32 -3.10
N LEU A 602 -17.09 14.16 -2.11
CA LEU A 602 -16.82 15.59 -2.12
C LEU A 602 -16.15 16.00 -0.81
N ASN A 603 -14.96 16.60 -0.90
CA ASN A 603 -14.24 17.16 0.24
C ASN A 603 -13.90 18.63 -0.05
N LEU A 604 -14.39 19.54 0.80
CA LEU A 604 -14.17 20.98 0.70
C LEU A 604 -13.59 21.47 2.03
N ASP A 605 -12.34 21.92 2.04
CA ASP A 605 -11.67 22.46 3.22
C ASP A 605 -11.18 23.89 2.96
N LYS A 606 -11.50 24.87 3.81
CA LYS A 606 -11.04 26.26 3.66
C LYS A 606 -11.30 26.85 2.26
N CYS A 607 -12.55 26.78 1.79
CA CYS A 607 -12.97 27.37 0.53
C CYS A 607 -13.64 28.75 0.77
N PRO A 608 -12.91 29.88 0.62
CA PRO A 608 -13.47 31.22 0.80
C PRO A 608 -14.51 31.52 -0.28
N GLY A 609 -15.48 32.37 0.06
CA GLY A 609 -16.57 32.74 -0.84
C GLY A 609 -17.69 31.68 -0.98
N LEU A 610 -17.45 30.41 -0.60
CA LEU A 610 -18.48 29.37 -0.63
C LEU A 610 -19.63 29.72 0.33
N THR A 611 -20.80 30.08 -0.22
CA THR A 611 -21.98 30.51 0.56
C THR A 611 -23.07 29.46 0.63
N PHE A 612 -23.35 28.76 -0.46
CA PHE A 612 -24.33 27.68 -0.50
C PHE A 612 -23.82 26.44 -1.24
N LEU A 613 -24.29 25.26 -0.82
CA LEU A 613 -23.94 23.98 -1.43
C LEU A 613 -25.20 23.17 -1.76
N THR A 614 -25.33 22.73 -3.01
CA THR A 614 -26.38 21.76 -3.42
C THR A 614 -25.73 20.42 -3.76
N ILE A 615 -26.19 19.35 -3.13
CA ILE A 615 -25.57 18.02 -3.25
C ILE A 615 -26.25 17.17 -4.35
N GLY A 616 -25.42 16.44 -5.11
CA GLY A 616 -25.83 15.50 -6.16
C GLY A 616 -26.44 14.19 -5.67
N VAL A 617 -27.26 13.58 -6.53
CA VAL A 617 -28.07 12.37 -6.23
C VAL A 617 -27.21 11.16 -5.84
N PHE A 618 -26.00 11.03 -6.38
CA PHE A 618 -25.13 9.86 -6.18
C PHE A 618 -24.03 10.06 -5.14
N LEU A 619 -24.01 11.20 -4.44
CA LEU A 619 -22.98 11.47 -3.45
C LEU A 619 -23.12 10.51 -2.26
N ASP A 620 -22.05 9.76 -1.96
CA ASP A 620 -21.95 8.80 -0.85
C ASP A 620 -21.24 9.43 0.36
N GLU A 621 -20.25 10.31 0.11
CA GLU A 621 -19.45 10.96 1.14
C GLU A 621 -19.32 12.47 0.90
N LEU A 622 -19.66 13.26 1.92
CA LEU A 622 -19.44 14.70 1.98
C LEU A 622 -18.61 15.07 3.21
N GLU A 623 -17.52 15.79 2.99
CA GLU A 623 -16.73 16.44 4.02
C GLU A 623 -16.60 17.94 3.71
N VAL A 624 -17.03 18.78 4.65
CA VAL A 624 -16.88 20.23 4.58
C VAL A 624 -16.22 20.71 5.86
N SER A 625 -15.07 21.36 5.75
CA SER A 625 -14.35 21.90 6.90
C SER A 625 -13.87 23.33 6.69
N ASP A 626 -13.87 24.14 7.76
CA ASP A 626 -13.27 25.49 7.76
C ASP A 626 -13.81 26.44 6.66
N CYS A 627 -15.03 26.23 6.17
CA CYS A 627 -15.69 27.08 5.17
C CYS A 627 -16.45 28.22 5.87
N LEU A 628 -15.77 29.35 6.07
CA LEU A 628 -16.24 30.44 6.94
C LEU A 628 -17.50 31.16 6.45
N ASN A 629 -17.72 31.26 5.13
CA ASN A 629 -18.84 32.00 4.54
C ASN A 629 -20.06 31.12 4.23
N LEU A 630 -19.98 29.81 4.50
CA LEU A 630 -21.02 28.86 4.13
C LEU A 630 -22.24 29.04 5.03
N THR A 631 -23.35 29.49 4.47
CA THR A 631 -24.60 29.76 5.19
C THR A 631 -25.60 28.63 5.06
N SER A 632 -25.63 27.92 3.93
CA SER A 632 -26.57 26.83 3.70
C SER A 632 -26.00 25.61 2.97
N ILE A 633 -26.45 24.42 3.37
CA ILE A 633 -26.22 23.16 2.64
C ILE A 633 -27.57 22.49 2.40
N ASN A 634 -27.90 22.26 1.13
CA ASN A 634 -29.14 21.62 0.71
C ASN A 634 -28.87 20.22 0.13
N VAL A 635 -29.37 19.20 0.84
CA VAL A 635 -29.29 17.80 0.42
C VAL A 635 -30.61 17.41 -0.24
N VAL A 636 -30.73 17.67 -1.54
CA VAL A 636 -31.99 17.58 -2.31
C VAL A 636 -32.41 16.11 -2.54
N GLU A 637 -31.50 15.27 -3.00
CA GLU A 637 -31.67 13.82 -3.14
C GLU A 637 -30.28 13.19 -3.00
N GLY A 638 -30.15 11.97 -2.46
CA GLY A 638 -28.80 11.47 -2.20
C GLY A 638 -28.71 10.04 -1.72
N ALA A 639 -27.61 9.39 -2.10
CA ALA A 639 -27.11 8.13 -1.56
C ALA A 639 -26.14 8.34 -0.36
N LEU A 640 -26.19 9.50 0.29
CA LEU A 640 -25.21 9.96 1.28
C LEU A 640 -25.17 9.07 2.52
N ARG A 641 -24.05 8.38 2.73
CA ARG A 641 -23.80 7.54 3.92
C ARG A 641 -22.90 8.21 4.94
N TYR A 642 -22.02 9.10 4.50
CA TYR A 642 -21.02 9.77 5.35
C TYR A 642 -21.14 11.28 5.20
N LEU A 643 -21.38 11.97 6.32
CA LEU A 643 -21.41 13.43 6.36
C LEU A 643 -20.51 13.96 7.47
N ILE A 644 -19.62 14.87 7.11
CA ILE A 644 -18.70 15.55 8.02
C ILE A 644 -18.81 17.06 7.75
N ILE A 645 -19.22 17.83 8.76
CA ILE A 645 -19.25 19.29 8.70
C ILE A 645 -18.57 19.85 9.95
N VAL A 646 -17.44 20.53 9.79
CA VAL A 646 -16.58 20.95 10.90
C VAL A 646 -16.11 22.38 10.70
N ARG A 647 -16.05 23.21 11.76
CA ARG A 647 -15.54 24.60 11.71
C ARG A 647 -16.21 25.48 10.63
N CYS A 648 -17.54 25.46 10.53
CA CYS A 648 -18.32 26.28 9.59
C CYS A 648 -19.20 27.29 10.34
N PRO A 649 -18.68 28.48 10.74
CA PRO A 649 -19.37 29.40 11.66
C PRO A 649 -20.60 30.10 11.11
N SER A 650 -20.66 30.38 9.81
CA SER A 650 -21.80 31.08 9.22
C SER A 650 -22.98 30.17 8.88
N LEU A 651 -22.85 28.86 9.11
CA LEU A 651 -23.86 27.87 8.71
C LEU A 651 -25.11 28.03 9.58
N SER A 652 -26.18 28.56 8.98
CA SER A 652 -27.47 28.77 9.64
C SER A 652 -28.54 27.80 9.17
N GLU A 653 -28.43 27.26 7.96
CA GLU A 653 -29.41 26.35 7.37
C GLU A 653 -28.77 25.05 6.89
N LEU A 654 -29.20 23.91 7.44
CA LEU A 654 -28.79 22.59 6.98
C LEU A 654 -30.05 21.76 6.68
N VAL A 655 -30.40 21.67 5.40
CA VAL A 655 -31.66 21.09 4.94
C VAL A 655 -31.40 19.68 4.40
N PHE A 656 -32.06 18.69 5.01
CA PHE A 656 -32.05 17.30 4.55
C PHE A 656 -33.41 16.91 3.99
N VAL A 657 -33.45 16.32 2.79
CA VAL A 657 -34.65 15.61 2.34
C VAL A 657 -34.78 14.26 3.07
N PRO A 658 -35.99 13.84 3.51
CA PRO A 658 -36.18 12.66 4.36
C PRO A 658 -35.54 11.36 3.88
N SER A 659 -35.47 11.15 2.55
CA SER A 659 -34.83 10.00 1.92
C SER A 659 -33.35 9.85 2.30
N THR A 660 -32.59 10.94 2.39
CA THR A 660 -31.16 10.92 2.76
C THR A 660 -30.92 10.55 4.23
N ARG A 661 -31.85 10.90 5.12
CA ARG A 661 -31.77 10.58 6.56
C ARG A 661 -31.89 9.07 6.82
N SER A 662 -32.63 8.38 5.96
CA SER A 662 -32.89 6.93 6.08
C SER A 662 -31.69 6.02 5.75
N ILE A 663 -30.63 6.60 5.17
CA ILE A 663 -29.45 5.86 4.67
C ILE A 663 -28.14 6.30 5.33
N LEU A 664 -28.11 7.44 6.01
CA LEU A 664 -26.90 7.98 6.64
C LEU A 664 -26.37 7.02 7.72
N VAL A 665 -25.09 6.68 7.64
CA VAL A 665 -24.42 5.72 8.54
C VAL A 665 -23.53 6.43 9.55
N LYS A 666 -22.87 7.52 9.13
CA LYS A 666 -21.95 8.30 9.96
C LYS A 666 -22.19 9.80 9.80
N LEU A 667 -22.23 10.50 10.93
CA LEU A 667 -22.43 11.94 11.01
C LEU A 667 -21.42 12.57 11.96
N ILE A 668 -20.68 13.58 11.49
CA ILE A 668 -19.77 14.40 12.30
C ILE A 668 -20.18 15.86 12.14
N LEU A 669 -20.45 16.55 13.25
CA LEU A 669 -20.90 17.95 13.25
C LEU A 669 -20.11 18.81 14.24
N GLY A 670 -19.85 20.05 13.83
CA GLY A 670 -19.27 21.10 14.64
C GLY A 670 -17.73 21.10 14.68
N PRO A 671 -17.11 22.08 15.36
CA PRO A 671 -17.77 23.24 15.94
C PRO A 671 -18.27 24.18 14.83
N PHE A 672 -19.32 24.96 15.08
CA PHE A 672 -19.84 25.92 14.10
C PHE A 672 -19.32 27.31 14.43
N SER A 673 -20.02 28.06 15.28
CA SER A 673 -19.67 29.42 15.68
C SER A 673 -19.54 29.54 17.19
N GLU A 674 -18.46 30.14 17.68
CA GLU A 674 -18.25 30.39 19.11
C GLU A 674 -19.27 31.35 19.73
N GLU A 675 -20.02 32.10 18.91
CA GLU A 675 -21.02 33.07 19.36
C GLU A 675 -22.38 32.44 19.66
N LEU A 676 -22.66 31.24 19.14
CA LEU A 676 -23.95 30.56 19.35
C LEU A 676 -24.01 29.98 20.78
N ASN A 677 -25.14 30.18 21.45
CA ASN A 677 -25.40 29.60 22.78
C ASN A 677 -26.00 28.19 22.71
N GLU A 678 -26.45 27.79 21.53
CA GLU A 678 -27.11 26.51 21.25
C GLU A 678 -26.42 25.80 20.09
N PHE A 679 -26.42 24.47 20.13
CA PHE A 679 -25.89 23.67 19.03
C PHE A 679 -26.86 23.73 17.84
N PRO A 680 -26.46 24.23 16.65
CA PRO A 680 -27.33 24.37 15.50
C PRO A 680 -27.52 23.00 14.87
N TRP A 681 -28.41 22.24 15.47
CA TRP A 681 -28.92 21.06 14.82
C TRP A 681 -29.64 21.47 13.52
N PRO A 682 -29.50 20.70 12.43
CA PRO A 682 -30.21 20.96 11.18
C PRO A 682 -31.69 21.22 11.44
N SER A 683 -32.22 22.37 10.99
CA SER A 683 -33.59 22.84 11.29
C SER A 683 -34.60 21.71 11.13
N PHE A 684 -35.02 21.17 12.26
CA PHE A 684 -35.84 19.97 12.31
C PHE A 684 -37.31 20.38 12.27
N SER A 685 -37.92 20.41 11.10
CA SER A 685 -39.38 20.44 11.06
C SER A 685 -39.92 19.12 11.64
N SER A 686 -40.55 19.22 12.82
CA SER A 686 -41.27 18.21 13.61
C SER A 686 -41.21 16.74 13.14
N VAL A 687 -40.53 15.92 13.94
CA VAL A 687 -40.38 14.44 13.94
C VAL A 687 -39.47 13.88 12.84
N ILE A 688 -38.20 13.64 13.20
CA ILE A 688 -37.15 13.18 12.28
C ILE A 688 -36.44 11.95 12.85
N SER A 689 -36.25 10.93 11.99
CA SER A 689 -35.57 9.67 12.31
C SER A 689 -34.39 9.43 11.35
N PHE A 690 -33.26 9.02 11.92
CA PHE A 690 -32.05 8.52 11.27
C PHE A 690 -31.88 7.02 11.57
N PRO A 691 -32.70 6.15 10.96
CA PRO A 691 -32.82 4.75 11.35
C PRO A 691 -31.55 3.90 11.15
N LYS A 692 -30.62 4.34 10.29
CA LYS A 692 -29.38 3.60 9.97
C LYS A 692 -28.10 4.24 10.54
N LEU A 693 -28.21 5.35 11.27
CA LEU A 693 -27.04 6.04 11.80
C LEU A 693 -26.42 5.22 12.93
N THR A 694 -25.19 4.78 12.74
CA THR A 694 -24.45 3.96 13.71
C THR A 694 -23.37 4.75 14.45
N SER A 695 -22.85 5.82 13.84
CA SER A 695 -21.79 6.64 14.41
C SER A 695 -22.15 8.13 14.35
N LEU A 696 -22.10 8.80 15.50
CA LEU A 696 -22.33 10.23 15.65
C LEU A 696 -21.15 10.87 16.42
N THR A 697 -20.60 11.96 15.89
CA THR A 697 -19.58 12.76 16.56
C THR A 697 -20.01 14.22 16.57
N LEU A 698 -19.99 14.82 17.76
CA LEU A 698 -20.34 16.23 17.98
C LEU A 698 -19.15 16.96 18.58
N TYR A 699 -18.83 18.12 18.03
CA TYR A 699 -17.84 19.05 18.58
C TYR A 699 -18.54 20.34 19.03
N GLY A 700 -18.50 20.60 20.33
CA GLY A 700 -19.04 21.80 20.97
C GLY A 700 -18.04 22.96 20.99
N TRP A 701 -18.43 24.01 21.71
CA TRP A 701 -17.60 25.19 22.03
C TRP A 701 -18.07 25.82 23.34
N ARG A 702 -17.40 26.89 23.78
CA ARG A 702 -17.54 27.49 25.12
C ARG A 702 -18.93 27.95 25.51
N LYS A 703 -19.68 28.53 24.57
CA LYS A 703 -20.98 29.13 24.87
C LYS A 703 -22.15 28.14 24.81
N VAL A 704 -21.96 26.93 24.27
CA VAL A 704 -23.04 25.93 24.15
C VAL A 704 -23.46 25.43 25.52
N ARG A 705 -24.68 25.76 25.94
CA ARG A 705 -25.19 25.39 27.28
C ARG A 705 -25.85 24.02 27.32
N SER A 706 -26.33 23.53 26.18
CA SER A 706 -26.94 22.21 26.04
C SER A 706 -26.54 21.56 24.72
N ILE A 707 -26.36 20.25 24.74
CA ILE A 707 -26.10 19.43 23.54
C ILE A 707 -27.38 19.24 22.72
N LEU A 708 -28.56 19.34 23.35
CA LEU A 708 -29.87 19.18 22.73
C LEU A 708 -30.67 20.49 22.82
N VAL A 709 -31.46 20.79 21.80
CA VAL A 709 -32.40 21.92 21.83
C VAL A 709 -33.48 21.63 22.89
N ASP A 710 -33.63 22.53 23.86
CA ASP A 710 -34.62 22.40 24.94
C ASP A 710 -36.04 22.36 24.33
N GLY A 711 -36.75 21.25 24.57
CA GLY A 711 -38.17 21.07 24.22
C GLY A 711 -38.47 20.11 23.05
N GLU A 712 -37.60 19.97 22.04
CA GLU A 712 -37.93 19.19 20.82
C GLU A 712 -37.22 17.82 20.69
N LEU A 713 -35.93 17.74 21.05
CA LEU A 713 -35.12 16.53 20.84
C LEU A 713 -35.00 15.63 22.07
N ASP A 714 -35.05 16.21 23.27
CA ASP A 714 -34.76 15.49 24.51
C ASP A 714 -35.79 14.38 24.79
N GLY A 715 -37.02 14.47 24.28
CA GLY A 715 -38.02 13.39 24.35
C GLY A 715 -37.92 12.33 23.24
N CYS A 716 -37.24 12.63 22.14
CA CYS A 716 -37.34 11.89 20.88
C CYS A 716 -36.06 11.17 20.45
N LEU A 717 -34.93 11.34 21.16
CA LEU A 717 -33.62 10.79 20.78
C LEU A 717 -33.62 9.29 20.41
N SER A 718 -34.35 8.46 21.15
CA SER A 718 -34.44 7.01 20.87
C SER A 718 -35.15 6.72 19.55
N SER A 719 -36.16 7.52 19.19
CA SER A 719 -36.84 7.45 17.89
C SER A 719 -36.03 8.10 16.76
N THR A 720 -35.21 9.09 17.10
CA THR A 720 -34.34 9.80 16.16
C THR A 720 -33.11 8.96 15.79
N PHE A 721 -32.51 8.24 16.72
CA PHE A 721 -31.27 7.47 16.52
C PHE A 721 -31.36 6.02 17.02
N PRO A 722 -32.28 5.20 16.49
CA PRO A 722 -32.54 3.86 17.02
C PRO A 722 -31.37 2.88 16.83
N ALA A 723 -30.52 3.08 15.82
CA ALA A 723 -29.39 2.20 15.48
C ALA A 723 -28.01 2.73 15.92
N LEU A 724 -27.97 3.82 16.72
CA LEU A 724 -26.72 4.46 17.09
C LEU A 724 -25.93 3.60 18.07
N THR A 725 -24.75 3.13 17.67
CA THR A 725 -23.87 2.28 18.49
C THR A 725 -22.69 3.05 19.05
N LEU A 726 -22.28 4.15 18.41
CA LEU A 726 -21.08 4.91 18.75
C LEU A 726 -21.36 6.41 18.80
N LEU A 727 -21.19 7.01 19.98
CA LEU A 727 -21.35 8.44 20.21
C LEU A 727 -20.04 9.07 20.73
N TYR A 728 -19.60 10.15 20.08
CA TYR A 728 -18.50 11.00 20.53
C TYR A 728 -19.00 12.41 20.82
N ILE A 729 -18.62 12.93 21.98
CA ILE A 729 -18.92 14.29 22.43
C ILE A 729 -17.59 14.94 22.77
N ASN A 730 -17.23 15.99 22.03
CA ASN A 730 -15.95 16.67 22.17
C ASN A 730 -16.18 18.17 22.45
N ASP A 731 -15.35 18.79 23.29
CA ASP A 731 -15.22 20.26 23.41
C ASP A 731 -16.48 21.04 23.84
N PHE A 732 -17.45 20.39 24.50
CA PHE A 732 -18.64 21.05 25.07
C PHE A 732 -18.32 21.71 26.42
N GLU A 733 -17.60 22.84 26.38
CA GLU A 733 -17.19 23.56 27.59
C GLU A 733 -18.35 24.30 28.29
N GLY A 734 -19.46 24.64 27.63
CA GLY A 734 -20.58 25.35 28.28
C GLY A 734 -21.61 24.43 28.98
N VAL A 735 -21.50 23.11 28.81
CA VAL A 735 -22.48 22.12 29.28
C VAL A 735 -22.08 21.58 30.65
N LYS A 736 -22.99 21.69 31.64
CA LYS A 736 -22.78 21.16 33.00
C LYS A 736 -23.25 19.72 33.20
N SER A 737 -24.25 19.29 32.45
CA SER A 737 -24.83 17.95 32.59
C SER A 737 -25.28 17.41 31.25
N LEU A 738 -24.97 16.14 30.99
CA LEU A 738 -25.51 15.44 29.82
C LEU A 738 -27.00 15.06 30.05
N PRO A 739 -27.84 15.13 29.02
CA PRO A 739 -29.26 14.81 29.15
C PRO A 739 -29.50 13.32 29.40
N ASN A 740 -30.44 13.02 30.32
CA ASN A 740 -30.80 11.63 30.68
C ASN A 740 -31.35 10.82 29.51
N SER A 741 -31.85 11.47 28.47
CA SER A 741 -32.37 10.78 27.28
C SER A 741 -31.29 10.12 26.43
N LEU A 742 -30.01 10.45 26.61
CA LEU A 742 -28.90 9.68 26.05
C LEU A 742 -28.85 8.24 26.60
N ALA A 743 -29.25 8.04 27.86
CA ALA A 743 -29.35 6.71 28.46
C ALA A 743 -30.61 5.93 28.02
N LYS A 744 -31.42 6.50 27.12
CA LYS A 744 -32.58 5.83 26.50
C LYS A 744 -32.29 5.35 25.08
N LEU A 745 -31.05 5.48 24.59
CA LEU A 745 -30.65 5.05 23.25
C LEU A 745 -30.51 3.51 23.21
N PRO A 746 -31.35 2.79 22.45
CA PRO A 746 -31.50 1.34 22.61
C PRO A 746 -30.30 0.51 22.14
N SER A 747 -29.47 1.06 21.24
CA SER A 747 -28.37 0.33 20.59
C SER A 747 -26.99 0.90 20.95
N LEU A 748 -26.89 1.87 21.85
CA LEU A 748 -25.63 2.56 22.13
C LEU A 748 -24.67 1.64 22.89
N GLU A 749 -23.57 1.27 22.24
CA GLU A 749 -22.53 0.37 22.76
C GLU A 749 -21.30 1.11 23.28
N ARG A 750 -20.99 2.27 22.69
CA ARG A 750 -19.76 3.02 22.98
C ARG A 750 -20.03 4.51 23.11
N LEU A 751 -19.69 5.07 24.26
CA LEU A 751 -19.73 6.51 24.53
C LEU A 751 -18.32 7.04 24.81
N ARG A 752 -17.94 8.11 24.09
CA ARG A 752 -16.65 8.78 24.26
C ARG A 752 -16.87 10.27 24.49
N ILE A 753 -16.33 10.77 25.61
CA ILE A 753 -16.41 12.17 26.00
C ILE A 753 -14.98 12.70 26.10
N TRP A 754 -14.70 13.79 25.38
CA TRP A 754 -13.37 14.36 25.28
C TRP A 754 -13.39 15.87 25.53
N ASN A 755 -12.44 16.38 26.31
CA ASN A 755 -12.22 17.81 26.53
C ASN A 755 -13.48 18.63 26.92
N CYS A 756 -14.37 18.07 27.73
CA CYS A 756 -15.58 18.72 28.25
C CYS A 756 -15.36 19.14 29.71
N ASN A 757 -14.65 20.25 29.94
CA ASN A 757 -14.08 20.57 31.25
C ASN A 757 -15.10 20.99 32.33
N ASN A 758 -16.23 21.58 31.95
CA ASN A 758 -17.27 22.01 32.91
C ASN A 758 -18.37 20.96 33.13
N LEU A 759 -18.22 19.76 32.55
CA LEU A 759 -19.22 18.71 32.66
C LEU A 759 -19.14 18.06 34.05
N GLU A 760 -20.20 18.24 34.85
CA GLU A 760 -20.28 17.79 36.24
C GLU A 760 -21.00 16.43 36.37
N SER A 761 -21.94 16.10 35.48
CA SER A 761 -22.75 14.88 35.65
C SER A 761 -23.04 14.11 34.37
N LEU A 762 -23.14 12.78 34.51
CA LEU A 762 -23.53 11.84 33.47
C LEU A 762 -25.00 11.43 33.58
N PRO A 763 -25.61 10.95 32.47
CA PRO A 763 -26.91 10.35 32.52
C PRO A 763 -26.83 9.01 33.26
N VAL A 764 -27.92 8.60 33.89
CA VAL A 764 -28.00 7.32 34.60
C VAL A 764 -28.30 6.21 33.59
N PHE A 765 -27.33 5.35 33.30
CA PHE A 765 -27.54 4.16 32.49
C PHE A 765 -28.10 3.04 33.38
N ASN A 766 -29.11 2.32 32.89
CA ASN A 766 -29.62 1.14 33.58
C ASN A 766 -28.68 -0.05 33.34
N GLU A 767 -28.63 -1.01 34.26
CA GLU A 767 -27.81 -2.23 34.09
C GLU A 767 -28.16 -3.04 32.83
N SER A 768 -29.40 -2.94 32.36
CA SER A 768 -29.89 -3.60 31.15
C SER A 768 -29.59 -2.84 29.85
N HIS A 769 -28.83 -1.74 29.91
CA HIS A 769 -28.50 -0.93 28.74
C HIS A 769 -27.41 -1.59 27.89
N SER A 770 -27.40 -1.35 26.58
CA SER A 770 -26.42 -1.92 25.63
C SER A 770 -24.98 -1.38 25.76
N LEU A 771 -24.69 -0.50 26.72
CA LEU A 771 -23.44 0.26 26.78
C LEU A 771 -22.30 -0.63 27.28
N GLN A 772 -21.32 -0.90 26.42
CA GLN A 772 -20.19 -1.79 26.72
C GLN A 772 -18.90 -1.03 27.03
N TYR A 773 -18.75 0.19 26.49
CA TYR A 773 -17.53 0.97 26.62
C TYR A 773 -17.81 2.45 26.85
N LEU A 774 -17.27 2.98 27.95
CA LEU A 774 -17.27 4.41 28.26
C LEU A 774 -15.84 4.92 28.33
N LYS A 775 -15.52 6.00 27.60
CA LYS A 775 -14.25 6.72 27.73
C LYS A 775 -14.50 8.19 28.05
N ILE A 776 -13.88 8.66 29.13
CA ILE A 776 -13.83 10.05 29.54
C ILE A 776 -12.36 10.45 29.55
N PHE A 777 -11.99 11.49 28.81
CA PHE A 777 -10.59 11.90 28.70
C PHE A 777 -10.48 13.42 28.56
N GLN A 778 -9.51 14.02 29.22
CA GLN A 778 -9.34 15.48 29.31
C GLN A 778 -10.60 16.19 29.83
N CYS A 779 -11.41 15.54 30.67
CA CYS A 779 -12.62 16.15 31.25
C CYS A 779 -12.41 16.36 32.75
N THR A 780 -11.72 17.44 33.14
CA THR A 780 -11.19 17.65 34.50
C THR A 780 -12.18 17.37 35.63
N ILE A 781 -13.34 18.03 35.63
CA ILE A 781 -14.36 17.85 36.68
C ILE A 781 -14.97 16.44 36.63
N LEU A 782 -15.29 15.95 35.43
CA LEU A 782 -15.98 14.68 35.29
C LEU A 782 -15.09 13.49 35.65
N GLU A 783 -13.79 13.55 35.35
CA GLU A 783 -12.82 12.52 35.71
C GLU A 783 -12.70 12.39 37.24
N GLU A 784 -12.69 13.51 37.97
CA GLU A 784 -12.71 13.49 39.44
C GLU A 784 -14.03 12.93 39.99
N ARG A 785 -15.16 13.34 39.39
CA ARG A 785 -16.48 12.92 39.85
C ARG A 785 -16.82 11.47 39.50
N CYS A 786 -16.22 10.92 38.45
CA CYS A 786 -16.33 9.52 38.06
C CYS A 786 -15.20 8.66 38.62
N ARG A 787 -14.36 9.18 39.53
CA ARG A 787 -13.27 8.39 40.13
C ARG A 787 -13.82 7.12 40.77
N ARG A 788 -13.17 5.99 40.49
CA ARG A 788 -13.56 4.68 41.00
C ARG A 788 -13.75 4.69 42.53
N GLU A 789 -14.87 4.12 42.99
CA GLU A 789 -15.22 3.88 44.42
C GLU A 789 -15.33 5.13 45.33
N SER A 790 -15.01 6.32 44.82
CA SER A 790 -14.93 7.57 45.61
C SER A 790 -15.66 8.75 44.94
N GLY A 791 -15.87 8.68 43.62
CA GLY A 791 -16.51 9.72 42.85
C GLY A 791 -18.04 9.70 43.00
N PRO A 792 -18.70 10.87 43.18
CA PRO A 792 -20.15 10.96 43.33
C PRO A 792 -20.94 10.48 42.11
N GLU A 793 -20.36 10.38 40.91
CA GLU A 793 -21.02 9.90 39.69
C GLU A 793 -20.70 8.43 39.37
N TRP A 794 -19.82 7.79 40.15
CA TRP A 794 -19.36 6.43 39.87
C TRP A 794 -20.50 5.40 39.82
N TYR A 795 -21.48 5.50 40.73
CA TYR A 795 -22.62 4.57 40.80
C TYR A 795 -23.44 4.54 39.50
N LYS A 796 -23.39 5.60 38.67
CA LYS A 796 -24.12 5.68 37.39
C LYS A 796 -23.47 4.90 36.27
N ILE A 797 -22.17 4.57 36.40
CA ILE A 797 -21.37 3.98 35.33
C ILE A 797 -20.70 2.68 35.74
N GLU A 798 -20.69 2.34 37.04
CA GLU A 798 -19.93 1.22 37.56
C GLU A 798 -20.33 -0.14 36.95
N HIS A 799 -21.57 -0.30 36.50
CA HIS A 799 -22.05 -1.53 35.87
C HIS A 799 -21.53 -1.72 34.43
N ILE A 800 -20.92 -0.71 33.82
CA ILE A 800 -20.40 -0.78 32.43
C ILE A 800 -19.15 -1.68 32.37
N PRO A 801 -19.07 -2.66 31.43
CA PRO A 801 -17.98 -3.62 31.37
C PRO A 801 -16.57 -3.02 31.21
N ARG A 802 -16.43 -1.96 30.40
CA ARG A 802 -15.13 -1.35 30.10
C ARG A 802 -15.22 0.17 30.25
N ILE A 803 -14.49 0.70 31.23
CA ILE A 803 -14.49 2.12 31.55
C ILE A 803 -13.07 2.64 31.46
N GLN A 804 -12.87 3.76 30.75
CA GLN A 804 -11.60 4.47 30.70
C GLN A 804 -11.82 5.91 31.21
N ILE A 805 -11.10 6.29 32.26
CA ILE A 805 -11.16 7.65 32.84
C ILE A 805 -9.74 8.19 32.85
N GLY A 806 -9.48 9.22 32.03
CA GLY A 806 -8.12 9.70 31.78
C GLY A 806 -7.20 8.56 31.30
N HIS A 807 -6.09 8.37 32.00
CA HIS A 807 -5.13 7.28 31.73
C HIS A 807 -5.49 5.96 32.43
N GLU A 808 -6.50 5.95 33.31
CA GLU A 808 -6.92 4.75 34.03
C GLU A 808 -7.90 3.91 33.17
N LEU A 809 -7.64 2.61 33.09
CA LEU A 809 -8.44 1.66 32.32
C LEU A 809 -8.96 0.55 33.25
N ILE A 810 -10.29 0.46 33.36
CA ILE A 810 -11.00 -0.44 34.26
C ILE A 810 -11.73 -1.50 33.43
N TRP A 811 -11.46 -2.76 33.73
CA TRP A 811 -12.08 -3.92 33.08
C TRP A 811 -12.90 -4.69 34.10
N LYS A 812 -14.16 -4.94 33.79
CA LYS A 812 -15.00 -5.90 34.49
C LYS A 812 -15.21 -7.11 33.59
N HIS A 813 -14.95 -8.29 34.14
CA HIS A 813 -15.10 -9.58 33.47
C HIS A 813 -16.54 -10.05 33.51
#